data_AF-A0A8C6JAI4-F1
#
_entry.id   AF-A0A8C6JAI4-F1
#
_cell.length_a   1.000
_cell.length_b   1.000
_cell.length_c   1.000
_cell.angle_alpha   90.00
_cell.angle_beta   90.00
_cell.angle_gamma   90.00
#
_symmetry.space_group_name_H-M   'P 1'
#
loop_
_entity.id
_entity.type
_entity.pdbx_description
1 polymer ?
#
loop_
_entity_poly.entity_id
_entity_poly.type
_entity_poly.pdbx_seq_one_letter_code
_entity_poly.pdbx_strand_id
1 'polypeptide(L)'
;MQTLMFFLLSFSVPAALLYPFGTKEGDQECVQRTVDFNSPLFKPEIGFPFGNSLQDALYFTDNGQIIFPPTDNYVPSNPNPPPQGFSGQEGLPMVAAFWDDADFSQGVGTTWYQEYSTLSSVRDPLVHDVEAKIKKYLKIPYVAKWTLKVTWEKAPAYPSQRNDTQTSTYQAILTTNGNCSFTLLLYQDGGMRWDYTKLAADNVLIGFSSGNGYAQNNELTQKPAAVKYRPDQHSNVRGLWIYRLDSRSRVNYRLRCLVWLDAEPSPAAWNARLPPCPCSWPQAELDPRFHPSVRMLPLFRRSGDPDTPGVQLPYPSDGELEAFDWCCRRVGKPLFCARFAEKRPRVGCEGYVPPTPAGAFGDPHITTMDGLTYTFNGLGDFALLLASDAQTSFVLHGRTVRTGMAQATNFVAFAAQYISNTTTTVEWTLGSQGDIQVLLNHKTIQFSYAQDMGAEVYYSPGVLLVNASSITVVFDGAIAITISATSRILSMVCSLPSQYRNSTKGLLGVWDHDTSDDFQMPNGTSIPVNSSEEEIYNYGLTWAVGGHSLFTQPLDLPAMNFTPIFLSQLRQEDESQYQLAASQCRGSKECIYDSLSTGDMALGTQSQRVPKPCSYQPAVCRAALSSDAFPPIITGDPSLTAFRTERVRRQYRAMGGILSGTLTWEPRGTAPLTINLEAVGSNNLSALLQLHFTLCSCSRIQECDYSNTITIGGSSLQVLAACRCEGGYSGPFCQDPPDPCAQGCFPGVHCDSLAGCGPCPAGLTGDGRHCCGSACSSYSCPTGYCSNGGHCHLHPITCTPSCTCPPAFTDQHCLVAGGDFRPLPIAGGCLCPVGVSPNPAHPSARMHGEVWSLCDAATALLAAPSFPHRTDSDGVTFSVVSEFAYDSHSTIIQFLNEELPRAITGAFNRHWGQQELREVMNPCLPSPVTVSELRHYFPCNLYGYKGYQLHYIGTVGFVCISPCKKGYCQHGGQCQHLPEGPTCSCLPFSIFSPAGARCEQLAISFTAFLSILVVVLALLCLSLAIVCLVSHLCHQQRSQHEG
;
A
#
# COMPACT_ATOMS: atom_id res chain seq x y z
N MET A 1 72.59 -43.22 11.75
CA MET A 1 71.36 -43.76 12.39
C MET A 1 70.76 -42.65 13.25
N GLN A 2 69.82 -41.90 12.68
CA GLN A 2 68.96 -40.94 13.40
C GLN A 2 67.53 -41.47 13.24
N THR A 3 66.87 -41.78 14.35
CA THR A 3 65.50 -42.30 14.35
C THR A 3 64.56 -41.17 14.79
N LEU A 4 63.66 -40.78 13.88
CA LEU A 4 62.56 -39.85 14.08
C LEU A 4 61.56 -40.38 15.11
N MET A 5 61.15 -39.54 16.06
CA MET A 5 59.95 -39.72 16.87
C MET A 5 58.90 -38.71 16.37
N PHE A 6 57.92 -39.19 15.60
CA PHE A 6 56.73 -38.43 15.21
C PHE A 6 55.82 -38.25 16.44
N PHE A 7 55.76 -37.04 16.99
CA PHE A 7 54.63 -36.63 17.82
C PHE A 7 53.49 -36.20 16.89
N LEU A 8 52.41 -36.99 16.85
CA LEU A 8 51.12 -36.60 16.30
C LEU A 8 50.50 -35.52 17.20
N LEU A 9 50.80 -34.25 16.93
CA LEU A 9 49.95 -33.14 17.34
C LEU A 9 48.69 -33.22 16.47
N SER A 10 47.61 -33.76 17.04
CA SER A 10 46.26 -33.61 16.52
C SER A 10 45.92 -32.11 16.48
N PHE A 11 46.04 -31.50 15.30
CA PHE A 11 45.54 -30.15 15.05
C PHE A 11 44.01 -30.15 15.24
N SER A 12 43.54 -29.78 16.43
CA SER A 12 42.12 -29.62 16.71
C SER A 12 41.58 -28.45 15.88
N VAL A 13 40.59 -28.72 15.02
CA VAL A 13 39.88 -27.67 14.26
C VAL A 13 39.24 -26.68 15.26
N PRO A 14 39.48 -25.36 15.13
CA PRO A 14 38.91 -24.36 16.03
C PRO A 14 37.38 -24.32 15.93
N ALA A 15 36.71 -24.22 17.08
CA ALA A 15 35.26 -24.08 17.15
C ALA A 15 34.83 -22.64 16.87
N ALA A 16 33.69 -22.47 16.20
CA ALA A 16 33.08 -21.17 16.03
C ALA A 16 32.46 -20.69 17.35
N LEU A 17 32.76 -19.45 17.73
CA LEU A 17 32.10 -18.81 18.86
C LEU A 17 30.76 -18.23 18.42
N LEU A 18 29.76 -18.34 19.30
CA LEU A 18 28.52 -17.57 19.17
C LEU A 18 28.82 -16.08 19.28
N TYR A 19 28.02 -15.26 18.60
CA TYR A 19 28.06 -13.82 18.83
C TYR A 19 27.52 -13.50 20.23
N PRO A 20 28.03 -12.46 20.91
CA PRO A 20 27.44 -11.99 22.16
C PRO A 20 25.93 -11.76 22.04
N PHE A 21 25.20 -12.14 23.09
CA PHE A 21 23.74 -12.06 23.13
C PHE A 21 23.21 -11.70 24.52
N GLY A 22 21.95 -11.31 24.58
CA GLY A 22 21.23 -10.90 25.78
C GLY A 22 21.11 -9.37 25.93
N THR A 23 20.40 -8.94 26.98
CA THR A 23 20.02 -7.53 27.19
C THR A 23 21.20 -6.55 27.20
N LYS A 24 22.38 -6.98 27.67
CA LYS A 24 23.59 -6.14 27.70
C LYS A 24 24.14 -5.81 26.31
N GLU A 25 23.87 -6.67 25.33
CA GLU A 25 24.31 -6.54 23.94
C GLU A 25 23.26 -5.85 23.06
N GLY A 26 22.11 -5.47 23.64
CA GLY A 26 21.00 -4.81 22.93
C GLY A 26 19.98 -5.77 22.32
N ASP A 27 20.07 -7.07 22.62
CA ASP A 27 19.08 -8.06 22.17
C ASP A 27 17.73 -7.86 22.88
N GLN A 28 16.65 -8.11 22.15
CA GLN A 28 15.29 -8.15 22.68
C GLN A 28 14.95 -9.59 23.08
N GLU A 29 14.31 -9.75 24.24
CA GLU A 29 13.82 -11.04 24.71
C GLU A 29 12.54 -11.44 23.97
N CYS A 30 12.46 -12.69 23.53
CA CYS A 30 11.28 -13.29 22.93
C CYS A 30 11.00 -14.63 23.61
N VAL A 31 10.14 -14.67 24.61
CA VAL A 31 9.75 -15.94 25.24
C VAL A 31 8.32 -15.87 25.74
N GLN A 32 7.55 -16.91 25.44
CA GLN A 32 6.26 -17.15 26.08
C GLN A 32 6.38 -18.46 26.87
N ARG A 33 5.86 -18.49 28.11
CA ARG A 33 5.94 -19.68 28.97
C ARG A 33 4.81 -20.65 28.63
N THR A 34 4.83 -21.11 27.38
CA THR A 34 3.89 -22.03 26.74
C THR A 34 4.67 -23.11 25.99
N VAL A 35 3.99 -24.18 25.54
CA VAL A 35 4.62 -25.34 24.86
C VAL A 35 5.06 -25.01 23.43
N ASP A 36 4.39 -24.07 22.76
CA ASP A 36 4.80 -23.52 21.47
C ASP A 36 4.65 -21.98 21.52
N PHE A 37 5.56 -21.24 20.89
CA PHE A 37 5.38 -19.80 20.63
C PHE A 37 6.21 -19.28 19.44
N ASN A 38 5.74 -18.17 18.87
CA ASN A 38 6.35 -17.52 17.71
C ASN A 38 6.80 -16.11 18.04
N SER A 39 7.83 -15.64 17.34
CA SER A 39 8.25 -14.24 17.38
C SER A 39 7.23 -13.33 16.68
N PRO A 40 7.32 -12.01 16.91
CA PRO A 40 6.71 -11.03 16.00
C PRO A 40 7.23 -11.20 14.56
N LEU A 41 6.48 -10.68 13.58
CA LEU A 41 6.92 -10.65 12.18
C LEU A 41 7.96 -9.55 11.94
N PHE A 42 9.04 -9.93 11.27
CA PHE A 42 10.05 -9.02 10.73
C PHE A 42 9.74 -8.74 9.27
N LYS A 43 9.77 -7.46 8.86
CA LYS A 43 9.42 -7.01 7.50
C LYS A 43 10.56 -6.20 6.88
N PRO A 44 11.57 -6.84 6.28
CA PRO A 44 12.67 -6.14 5.63
C PRO A 44 12.14 -5.26 4.49
N GLU A 45 12.41 -3.94 4.52
CA GLU A 45 11.87 -3.00 3.53
C GLU A 45 12.30 -3.33 2.09
N ILE A 46 13.53 -3.85 1.94
CA ILE A 46 14.11 -4.35 0.69
C ILE A 46 13.57 -5.73 0.27
N GLY A 47 12.80 -6.40 1.14
CA GLY A 47 12.42 -7.81 1.02
C GLY A 47 13.61 -8.75 1.24
N PHE A 48 13.31 -10.04 1.45
CA PHE A 48 14.32 -11.08 1.65
C PHE A 48 14.34 -12.06 0.48
N PRO A 49 15.41 -12.12 -0.34
CA PRO A 49 15.51 -13.12 -1.40
C PRO A 49 15.53 -14.53 -0.81
N PHE A 50 14.66 -15.44 -1.28
CA PHE A 50 14.70 -16.83 -0.85
C PHE A 50 14.24 -17.77 -1.98
N GLY A 51 15.11 -18.71 -2.36
CA GLY A 51 14.92 -19.49 -3.58
C GLY A 51 14.81 -18.58 -4.79
N ASN A 52 13.71 -18.68 -5.53
CA ASN A 52 13.45 -17.85 -6.70
C ASN A 52 12.53 -16.64 -6.42
N SER A 53 12.06 -16.43 -5.19
CA SER A 53 11.09 -15.39 -4.81
C SER A 53 11.70 -14.34 -3.87
N LEU A 54 11.02 -13.19 -3.74
CA LEU A 54 11.33 -12.16 -2.76
C LEU A 54 10.25 -12.23 -1.68
N GLN A 55 10.64 -12.53 -0.44
CA GLN A 55 9.75 -12.66 0.70
C GLN A 55 9.55 -11.32 1.39
N ASP A 56 8.33 -11.05 1.84
CA ASP A 56 7.94 -9.78 2.46
C ASP A 56 8.09 -9.76 3.98
N ALA A 57 7.96 -10.93 4.60
CA ALA A 57 8.02 -11.08 6.04
C ALA A 57 8.65 -12.42 6.42
N LEU A 58 9.08 -12.51 7.68
CA LEU A 58 9.54 -13.74 8.31
C LEU A 58 9.34 -13.66 9.83
N TYR A 59 9.31 -14.80 10.50
CA TYR A 59 9.32 -14.92 11.96
C TYR A 59 10.12 -16.16 12.35
N PHE A 60 10.46 -16.29 13.62
CA PHE A 60 11.09 -17.49 14.14
C PHE A 60 10.23 -18.15 15.22
N THR A 61 10.42 -19.46 15.39
CA THR A 61 9.72 -20.28 16.38
C THR A 61 10.68 -20.66 17.50
N ASP A 62 10.13 -20.99 18.66
CA ASP A 62 10.86 -21.62 19.76
C ASP A 62 11.51 -22.95 19.38
N ASN A 63 10.87 -23.70 18.48
CA ASN A 63 11.34 -24.96 17.89
C ASN A 63 12.54 -24.83 16.94
N GLY A 64 13.22 -23.68 16.87
CA GLY A 64 14.44 -23.51 16.08
C GLY A 64 14.22 -23.32 14.57
N GLN A 65 13.04 -22.85 14.15
CA GLN A 65 12.73 -22.53 12.76
C GLN A 65 12.70 -21.02 12.51
N ILE A 66 12.93 -20.64 11.26
CA ILE A 66 12.66 -19.31 10.73
C ILE A 66 11.80 -19.47 9.48
N ILE A 67 10.56 -19.01 9.53
CA ILE A 67 9.52 -19.28 8.54
C ILE A 67 9.17 -17.99 7.80
N PHE A 68 8.96 -18.09 6.49
CA PHE A 68 8.53 -17.00 5.61
C PHE A 68 7.06 -17.19 5.24
N PRO A 69 6.13 -16.50 5.91
CA PRO A 69 4.71 -16.73 5.70
C PRO A 69 4.21 -16.12 4.38
N PRO A 70 3.18 -16.71 3.75
CA PRO A 70 2.54 -16.16 2.55
C PRO A 70 1.74 -14.89 2.84
N THR A 71 1.22 -14.75 4.07
CA THR A 71 0.48 -13.58 4.55
C THR A 71 0.80 -13.31 6.02
N ASP A 72 0.60 -12.07 6.47
CA ASP A 72 0.94 -11.65 7.84
C ASP A 72 0.16 -12.39 8.95
N ASN A 73 -0.92 -13.10 8.62
CA ASN A 73 -1.77 -13.77 9.62
C ASN A 73 -1.54 -15.29 9.66
N TYR A 74 -0.75 -15.84 8.74
CA TYR A 74 -0.49 -17.27 8.69
C TYR A 74 0.86 -17.59 9.35
N VAL A 75 0.82 -17.76 10.68
CA VAL A 75 2.02 -17.87 11.54
C VAL A 75 1.96 -19.16 12.37
N PRO A 76 2.05 -20.37 11.76
CA PRO A 76 2.00 -21.62 12.51
C PRO A 76 3.34 -22.00 13.18
N SER A 77 3.31 -22.67 14.33
CA SER A 77 4.53 -22.96 15.13
C SER A 77 5.29 -24.23 14.74
N ASN A 78 4.67 -25.11 13.96
CA ASN A 78 5.24 -26.34 13.37
C ASN A 78 6.31 -27.09 14.21
N PRO A 79 5.96 -27.72 15.34
CA PRO A 79 6.94 -28.37 16.23
C PRO A 79 7.64 -29.57 15.59
N ASN A 80 6.97 -30.32 14.71
CA ASN A 80 7.47 -31.60 14.22
C ASN A 80 8.14 -31.50 12.83
N PRO A 81 9.45 -31.81 12.71
CA PRO A 81 10.13 -31.85 11.41
C PRO A 81 9.70 -33.02 10.52
N PRO A 82 9.70 -32.86 9.19
CA PRO A 82 9.38 -33.95 8.26
C PRO A 82 10.41 -35.08 8.40
N PRO A 83 9.98 -36.36 8.54
CA PRO A 83 10.90 -37.47 8.82
C PRO A 83 11.97 -37.70 7.74
N GLN A 84 11.70 -37.28 6.50
CA GLN A 84 12.61 -37.43 5.36
C GLN A 84 13.45 -36.16 5.09
N GLY A 85 13.34 -35.14 5.95
CA GLY A 85 13.94 -33.83 5.74
C GLY A 85 13.22 -33.01 4.66
N PHE A 86 13.89 -31.98 4.14
CA PHE A 86 13.36 -31.11 3.11
C PHE A 86 13.38 -31.75 1.72
N SER A 87 12.25 -31.67 1.04
CA SER A 87 12.03 -32.02 -0.36
C SER A 87 12.19 -30.83 -1.32
N GLY A 88 12.05 -29.59 -0.81
CA GLY A 88 12.00 -28.37 -1.61
C GLY A 88 10.59 -27.94 -2.03
N GLN A 89 9.56 -28.75 -1.74
CA GLN A 89 8.16 -28.49 -2.09
C GLN A 89 7.28 -28.29 -0.85
N GLU A 90 7.89 -27.95 0.28
CA GLU A 90 7.18 -27.65 1.52
C GLU A 90 6.23 -26.47 1.32
N GLY A 91 5.02 -26.55 1.90
CA GLY A 91 4.00 -25.49 1.78
C GLY A 91 4.41 -24.14 2.38
N LEU A 92 5.47 -24.13 3.21
CA LEU A 92 6.05 -22.94 3.81
C LEU A 92 7.56 -22.89 3.55
N PRO A 93 8.09 -21.80 2.95
CA PRO A 93 9.51 -21.57 2.91
C PRO A 93 10.06 -21.37 4.33
N MET A 94 11.15 -22.04 4.68
CA MET A 94 11.75 -21.93 6.02
C MET A 94 13.24 -22.28 6.05
N VAL A 95 13.92 -21.80 7.10
CA VAL A 95 15.25 -22.23 7.53
C VAL A 95 15.08 -22.99 8.84
N ALA A 96 15.58 -24.22 8.90
CA ALA A 96 15.69 -24.98 10.14
C ALA A 96 17.09 -24.78 10.73
N ALA A 97 17.17 -23.95 11.77
CA ALA A 97 18.42 -23.71 12.48
C ALA A 97 18.79 -24.94 13.30
N PHE A 98 17.86 -25.45 14.09
CA PHE A 98 17.95 -26.72 14.80
C PHE A 98 16.51 -27.16 15.10
N TRP A 99 15.81 -27.61 14.06
CA TRP A 99 14.37 -27.84 14.13
C TRP A 99 14.06 -29.17 14.78
N ASP A 100 13.52 -29.11 15.99
CA ASP A 100 12.93 -30.19 16.77
C ASP A 100 12.09 -29.57 17.91
N ASP A 101 11.24 -30.36 18.56
CA ASP A 101 10.25 -29.89 19.54
C ASP A 101 10.92 -29.41 20.84
N ALA A 102 10.84 -28.10 21.10
CA ALA A 102 11.45 -27.42 22.24
C ALA A 102 10.38 -26.80 23.15
N ASP A 103 10.56 -26.86 24.47
CA ASP A 103 9.49 -26.52 25.41
C ASP A 103 9.91 -25.51 26.49
N PHE A 104 9.61 -24.23 26.30
CA PHE A 104 9.99 -23.20 27.26
C PHE A 104 8.96 -23.01 28.41
N SER A 105 7.93 -23.86 28.50
CA SER A 105 6.79 -23.71 29.41
C SER A 105 7.17 -23.75 30.89
N GLN A 106 8.21 -24.50 31.26
CA GLN A 106 8.64 -24.66 32.67
C GLN A 106 9.59 -23.57 33.17
N GLY A 107 9.84 -22.52 32.39
CA GLY A 107 10.68 -21.40 32.81
C GLY A 107 12.18 -21.64 32.62
N VAL A 108 12.57 -22.68 31.89
CA VAL A 108 13.97 -22.95 31.50
C VAL A 108 14.24 -22.33 30.12
N GLY A 109 15.42 -21.72 29.97
CA GLY A 109 15.86 -21.11 28.72
C GLY A 109 15.10 -19.83 28.34
N THR A 110 15.56 -19.20 27.28
CA THR A 110 14.93 -18.03 26.64
C THR A 110 15.38 -17.93 25.18
N THR A 111 14.73 -17.08 24.39
CA THR A 111 15.22 -16.73 23.05
C THR A 111 15.43 -15.23 22.93
N TRP A 112 16.45 -14.86 22.15
CA TRP A 112 16.89 -13.48 21.95
C TRP A 112 16.92 -13.15 20.47
N TYR A 113 16.61 -11.90 20.11
CA TYR A 113 16.79 -11.43 18.73
C TYR A 113 17.28 -9.99 18.65
N GLN A 114 17.94 -9.67 17.54
CA GLN A 114 18.32 -8.30 17.19
C GLN A 114 18.31 -8.11 15.67
N GLU A 115 17.65 -7.05 15.21
CA GLU A 115 17.56 -6.67 13.79
C GLU A 115 18.50 -5.49 13.49
N TYR A 116 19.27 -5.61 12.42
CA TYR A 116 20.23 -4.61 11.95
C TYR A 116 19.86 -4.15 10.54
N SER A 117 19.34 -2.93 10.42
CA SER A 117 19.11 -2.27 9.12
C SER A 117 20.31 -1.40 8.76
N THR A 118 20.97 -1.70 7.64
CA THR A 118 22.23 -1.07 7.20
C THR A 118 22.09 -0.37 5.85
N LEU A 119 20.85 0.01 5.50
CA LEU A 119 20.57 0.87 4.34
C LEU A 119 21.21 2.26 4.50
N SER A 120 21.14 2.85 5.70
CA SER A 120 21.54 4.24 6.00
C SER A 120 22.40 4.42 7.26
N SER A 121 22.81 3.34 7.94
CA SER A 121 23.45 3.38 9.27
C SER A 121 24.94 2.97 9.28
N VAL A 122 25.62 3.34 10.36
CA VAL A 122 26.99 2.89 10.69
C VAL A 122 26.99 1.38 10.86
N ARG A 123 27.94 0.69 10.23
CA ARG A 123 27.99 -0.77 10.22
C ARG A 123 28.36 -1.32 11.60
N ASP A 124 27.46 -2.09 12.17
CA ASP A 124 27.67 -2.82 13.42
C ASP A 124 28.85 -3.82 13.28
N PRO A 125 29.71 -3.98 14.31
CA PRO A 125 30.82 -4.94 14.27
C PRO A 125 30.40 -6.38 13.95
N LEU A 126 29.22 -6.82 14.43
CA LEU A 126 28.67 -8.14 14.14
C LEU A 126 28.40 -8.29 12.65
N VAL A 127 27.77 -7.29 12.03
CA VAL A 127 27.47 -7.29 10.59
C VAL A 127 28.77 -7.37 9.78
N HIS A 128 29.81 -6.65 10.21
CA HIS A 128 31.12 -6.71 9.54
C HIS A 128 31.77 -8.10 9.64
N ASP A 129 31.68 -8.76 10.79
CA ASP A 129 32.20 -10.12 10.96
C ASP A 129 31.40 -11.14 10.13
N VAL A 130 30.07 -10.98 10.02
CA VAL A 130 29.22 -11.79 9.12
C VAL A 130 29.67 -11.63 7.66
N GLU A 131 29.87 -10.40 7.19
CA GLU A 131 30.42 -10.10 5.86
C GLU A 131 31.79 -10.77 5.65
N ALA A 132 32.67 -10.67 6.65
CA ALA A 132 34.00 -11.26 6.62
C ALA A 132 33.96 -12.79 6.55
N LYS A 133 33.07 -13.46 7.30
CA LYS A 133 32.89 -14.92 7.25
C LYS A 133 32.37 -15.38 5.89
N ILE A 134 31.36 -14.71 5.33
CA ILE A 134 30.83 -15.03 3.99
C ILE A 134 31.96 -14.91 2.95
N LYS A 135 32.71 -13.81 2.98
CA LYS A 135 33.87 -13.62 2.08
C LYS A 135 34.95 -14.67 2.28
N LYS A 136 35.26 -15.03 3.53
CA LYS A 136 36.32 -15.99 3.87
C LYS A 136 35.97 -17.40 3.42
N TYR A 137 34.76 -17.87 3.74
CA TYR A 137 34.36 -19.27 3.57
C TYR A 137 33.68 -19.55 2.24
N LEU A 138 32.83 -18.65 1.73
CA LEU A 138 32.14 -18.82 0.45
C LEU A 138 32.85 -18.15 -0.73
N LYS A 139 33.90 -17.33 -0.48
CA LYS A 139 34.63 -16.56 -1.51
C LYS A 139 33.75 -15.57 -2.27
N ILE A 140 32.65 -15.13 -1.66
CA ILE A 140 31.70 -14.17 -2.26
C ILE A 140 31.92 -12.80 -1.60
N PRO A 141 32.23 -11.74 -2.37
CA PRO A 141 32.22 -10.38 -1.83
C PRO A 141 30.77 -10.00 -1.50
N TYR A 142 30.55 -9.59 -0.25
CA TYR A 142 29.22 -9.39 0.28
C TYR A 142 29.19 -8.20 1.23
N VAL A 143 28.15 -7.37 1.09
CA VAL A 143 27.90 -6.20 1.95
C VAL A 143 26.44 -6.25 2.35
N ALA A 144 26.15 -6.46 3.62
CA ALA A 144 24.79 -6.60 4.11
C ALA A 144 24.04 -5.26 4.02
N LYS A 145 22.73 -5.35 3.76
CA LYS A 145 21.77 -4.23 3.86
C LYS A 145 20.71 -4.48 4.92
N TRP A 146 20.55 -5.74 5.31
CA TRP A 146 19.67 -6.18 6.38
C TRP A 146 20.22 -7.47 6.99
N THR A 147 20.23 -7.56 8.32
CA THR A 147 20.67 -8.75 9.07
C THR A 147 19.78 -8.97 10.29
N LEU A 148 19.42 -10.22 10.58
CA LEU A 148 18.71 -10.63 11.80
C LEU A 148 19.55 -11.69 12.52
N LYS A 149 19.81 -11.46 13.81
CA LYS A 149 20.42 -12.43 14.73
C LYS A 149 19.33 -13.00 15.63
N VAL A 150 19.25 -14.33 15.71
CA VAL A 150 18.37 -15.06 16.63
C VAL A 150 19.22 -16.01 17.47
N THR A 151 18.98 -16.07 18.77
CA THR A 151 19.64 -16.98 19.72
C THR A 151 18.60 -17.77 20.49
N TRP A 152 18.72 -19.08 20.49
CA TRP A 152 18.01 -19.97 21.40
C TRP A 152 18.96 -20.29 22.55
N GLU A 153 18.75 -19.67 23.71
CA GLU A 153 19.60 -19.84 24.89
C GLU A 153 19.02 -20.93 25.80
N LYS A 154 19.81 -21.98 26.04
CA LYS A 154 19.44 -23.11 26.91
C LYS A 154 18.03 -23.64 26.60
N ALA A 155 17.72 -23.80 25.32
CA ALA A 155 16.49 -24.41 24.86
C ALA A 155 16.38 -25.85 25.43
N PRO A 156 15.34 -26.18 26.20
CA PRO A 156 15.05 -27.55 26.63
C PRO A 156 14.30 -28.31 25.52
N ALA A 157 14.46 -29.64 25.48
CA ALA A 157 13.67 -30.48 24.58
C ALA A 157 12.28 -30.74 25.17
N TYR A 158 11.27 -30.93 24.33
CA TYR A 158 9.94 -31.34 24.79
C TYR A 158 9.94 -32.80 25.32
N PRO A 159 9.28 -33.09 26.45
CA PRO A 159 8.67 -32.13 27.39
C PRO A 159 9.72 -31.56 28.36
N SER A 160 9.62 -30.28 28.68
CA SER A 160 10.55 -29.63 29.61
C SER A 160 10.20 -29.92 31.08
N GLN A 161 11.23 -29.91 31.93
CA GLN A 161 11.14 -29.98 33.38
C GLN A 161 11.85 -28.76 34.01
N ARG A 162 11.38 -28.33 35.20
CA ARG A 162 11.94 -27.16 35.91
C ARG A 162 13.45 -27.23 36.19
N ASN A 163 14.03 -28.42 36.21
CA ASN A 163 15.44 -28.67 36.50
C ASN A 163 16.23 -29.20 35.29
N ASP A 164 15.79 -28.91 34.06
CA ASP A 164 16.50 -29.34 32.86
C ASP A 164 17.93 -28.80 32.83
N THR A 165 18.89 -29.72 32.89
CA THR A 165 20.33 -29.42 32.78
C THR A 165 20.90 -29.79 31.41
N GLN A 166 20.15 -30.55 30.61
CA GLN A 166 20.51 -31.05 29.28
C GLN A 166 19.89 -30.18 28.18
N THR A 167 20.20 -28.88 28.20
CA THR A 167 19.68 -27.89 27.25
C THR A 167 20.64 -27.65 26.07
N SER A 168 20.13 -27.09 24.97
CA SER A 168 20.93 -26.72 23.79
C SER A 168 21.00 -25.21 23.60
N THR A 169 22.14 -24.69 23.15
CA THR A 169 22.31 -23.25 22.85
C THR A 169 22.91 -23.03 21.47
N TYR A 170 22.22 -22.28 20.63
CA TYR A 170 22.57 -22.06 19.22
C TYR A 170 22.04 -20.73 18.68
N GLN A 171 22.56 -20.30 17.53
CA GLN A 171 22.22 -19.06 16.86
C GLN A 171 21.97 -19.25 15.36
N ALA A 172 21.08 -18.43 14.81
CA ALA A 172 20.88 -18.27 13.39
C ALA A 172 21.02 -16.80 13.00
N ILE A 173 21.81 -16.51 11.97
CA ILE A 173 22.02 -15.16 11.44
C ILE A 173 21.55 -15.16 10.00
N LEU A 174 20.44 -14.48 9.71
CA LEU A 174 19.97 -14.25 8.35
C LEU A 174 20.50 -12.91 7.87
N THR A 175 20.97 -12.86 6.63
CA THR A 175 21.50 -11.62 6.07
C THR A 175 21.23 -11.51 4.58
N THR A 176 20.87 -10.31 4.10
CA THR A 176 20.73 -10.03 2.66
C THR A 176 21.32 -8.68 2.28
N ASN A 177 21.85 -8.60 1.06
CA ASN A 177 22.23 -7.35 0.41
C ASN A 177 21.14 -6.85 -0.56
N GLY A 178 19.97 -7.48 -0.56
CA GLY A 178 18.85 -7.26 -1.48
C GLY A 178 18.85 -8.17 -2.71
N ASN A 179 20.01 -8.58 -3.23
CA ASN A 179 20.10 -9.44 -4.42
C ASN A 179 20.43 -10.90 -4.09
N CYS A 180 21.23 -11.13 -3.05
CA CYS A 180 21.64 -12.42 -2.52
C CYS A 180 21.31 -12.50 -1.02
N SER A 181 21.16 -13.72 -0.50
CA SER A 181 20.84 -13.96 0.90
C SER A 181 21.56 -15.18 1.45
N PHE A 182 21.88 -15.13 2.74
CA PHE A 182 22.61 -16.17 3.45
C PHE A 182 22.02 -16.40 4.83
N THR A 183 22.23 -17.60 5.35
CA THR A 183 22.08 -17.89 6.78
C THR A 183 23.36 -18.51 7.32
N LEU A 184 23.77 -18.07 8.52
CA LEU A 184 24.83 -18.69 9.30
C LEU A 184 24.20 -19.35 10.52
N LEU A 185 24.42 -20.65 10.69
CA LEU A 185 24.00 -21.42 11.86
C LEU A 185 25.22 -21.67 12.73
N LEU A 186 25.17 -21.21 13.98
CA LEU A 186 26.25 -21.37 14.95
C LEU A 186 25.76 -22.17 16.16
N TYR A 187 26.59 -23.10 16.62
CA TYR A 187 26.28 -23.97 17.75
C TYR A 187 27.33 -23.82 18.83
N GLN A 188 26.90 -23.69 20.09
CA GLN A 188 27.84 -23.53 21.20
C GLN A 188 28.66 -24.81 21.39
N ASP A 189 29.99 -24.70 21.36
CA ASP A 189 30.92 -25.82 21.58
C ASP A 189 30.66 -26.48 22.95
N GLY A 190 30.25 -27.74 22.95
CA GLY A 190 29.83 -28.46 24.16
C GLY A 190 28.54 -27.95 24.81
N GLY A 191 27.79 -27.10 24.11
CA GLY A 191 26.51 -26.53 24.55
C GLY A 191 25.28 -27.20 23.96
N MET A 192 25.43 -28.12 23.00
CA MET A 192 24.32 -28.92 22.43
C MET A 192 24.15 -30.22 23.23
N ARG A 193 23.32 -30.20 24.29
CA ARG A 193 23.30 -31.27 25.31
C ARG A 193 22.01 -32.08 25.39
N TRP A 194 21.07 -31.89 24.49
CA TRP A 194 19.84 -32.69 24.46
C TRP A 194 20.17 -34.19 24.50
N ASP A 195 19.41 -34.90 25.34
CA ASP A 195 19.52 -36.35 25.51
C ASP A 195 18.64 -37.05 24.46
N TYR A 196 19.22 -37.24 23.28
CA TYR A 196 18.54 -37.85 22.14
C TYR A 196 18.00 -39.26 22.41
N THR A 197 18.45 -39.94 23.49
CA THR A 197 17.97 -41.27 23.85
C THR A 197 16.61 -41.27 24.55
N LYS A 198 16.18 -40.11 25.05
CA LYS A 198 14.91 -39.93 25.78
C LYS A 198 13.83 -39.22 24.96
N LEU A 199 14.18 -38.74 23.76
CA LEU A 199 13.24 -38.08 22.88
C LEU A 199 12.26 -39.09 22.28
N ALA A 200 11.01 -38.68 22.13
CA ALA A 200 9.96 -39.53 21.55
C ALA A 200 10.17 -39.77 20.05
N ALA A 201 10.75 -38.79 19.36
CA ALA A 201 11.25 -38.90 18.00
C ALA A 201 12.65 -38.25 17.94
N ASP A 202 13.51 -38.78 17.08
CA ASP A 202 14.89 -38.30 16.94
C ASP A 202 15.09 -37.47 15.66
N ASN A 203 14.05 -36.85 15.10
CA ASN A 203 14.00 -36.29 13.74
C ASN A 203 14.55 -34.85 13.60
N VAL A 204 15.50 -34.42 14.43
CA VAL A 204 16.09 -33.08 14.31
C VAL A 204 16.55 -32.76 12.89
N LEU A 205 16.15 -31.58 12.40
CA LEU A 205 16.40 -31.13 11.04
C LEU A 205 17.23 -29.84 11.03
N ILE A 206 18.27 -29.82 10.21
CA ILE A 206 19.10 -28.64 9.96
C ILE A 206 19.15 -28.43 8.44
N GLY A 207 18.90 -27.20 7.98
CA GLY A 207 18.91 -26.88 6.56
C GLY A 207 17.91 -25.79 6.20
N PHE A 208 17.45 -25.79 4.96
CA PHE A 208 16.41 -24.87 4.51
C PHE A 208 15.59 -25.44 3.34
N SER A 209 14.41 -24.89 3.13
CA SER A 209 13.60 -25.07 1.93
C SER A 209 12.91 -23.77 1.53
N SER A 210 12.96 -23.43 0.24
CA SER A 210 12.24 -22.28 -0.32
C SER A 210 10.78 -22.58 -0.66
N GLY A 211 10.33 -23.83 -0.54
CA GLY A 211 9.00 -24.28 -0.99
C GLY A 211 8.76 -24.23 -2.50
N ASN A 212 9.76 -23.80 -3.29
CA ASN A 212 9.66 -23.65 -4.76
C ASN A 212 10.76 -24.42 -5.52
N GLY A 213 11.17 -25.55 -4.97
CA GLY A 213 12.14 -26.47 -5.56
C GLY A 213 13.61 -26.18 -5.22
N TYR A 214 13.89 -25.29 -4.26
CA TYR A 214 15.25 -25.03 -3.79
C TYR A 214 15.38 -25.32 -2.29
N ALA A 215 16.04 -26.43 -1.96
CA ALA A 215 16.26 -26.85 -0.59
C ALA A 215 17.63 -27.48 -0.41
N GLN A 216 18.11 -27.48 0.83
CA GLN A 216 19.33 -28.17 1.22
C GLN A 216 19.16 -28.74 2.63
N ASN A 217 19.30 -30.07 2.74
CA ASN A 217 19.44 -30.75 4.02
C ASN A 217 20.90 -30.74 4.44
N ASN A 218 21.16 -30.58 5.74
CA ASN A 218 22.50 -30.77 6.29
C ASN A 218 22.95 -32.24 6.14
N GLU A 219 24.25 -32.45 5.98
CA GLU A 219 24.83 -33.80 5.89
C GLU A 219 24.64 -34.64 7.16
N LEU A 220 24.42 -33.99 8.30
CA LEU A 220 24.11 -34.63 9.58
C LEU A 220 22.70 -35.22 9.62
N THR A 221 21.75 -34.70 8.83
CA THR A 221 20.34 -35.14 8.86
C THR A 221 20.18 -36.65 8.58
N GLN A 222 21.06 -37.22 7.75
CA GLN A 222 21.05 -38.67 7.45
C GLN A 222 21.89 -39.52 8.41
N LYS A 223 22.51 -38.91 9.43
CA LYS A 223 23.35 -39.61 10.41
C LYS A 223 22.51 -40.09 11.61
N PRO A 224 23.02 -41.06 12.40
CA PRO A 224 22.36 -41.49 13.63
C PRO A 224 22.16 -40.33 14.63
N ALA A 225 21.18 -40.46 15.53
CA ALA A 225 20.85 -39.48 16.59
C ALA A 225 22.06 -38.94 17.34
N ALA A 226 22.99 -39.82 17.72
CA ALA A 226 24.22 -39.44 18.43
C ALA A 226 25.08 -38.38 17.71
N VAL A 227 24.98 -38.29 16.39
CA VAL A 227 25.74 -37.37 15.54
C VAL A 227 24.90 -36.13 15.18
N LYS A 228 23.64 -36.32 14.77
CA LYS A 228 22.78 -35.21 14.32
C LYS A 228 22.41 -34.23 15.44
N TYR A 229 22.35 -34.67 16.70
CA TYR A 229 22.14 -33.80 17.87
C TYR A 229 23.43 -33.15 18.40
N ARG A 230 24.58 -33.31 17.73
CA ARG A 230 25.87 -32.71 18.10
C ARG A 230 26.48 -31.87 16.97
N PRO A 231 25.72 -30.93 16.37
CA PRO A 231 26.23 -30.11 15.26
C PRO A 231 27.41 -29.20 15.66
N ASP A 232 27.62 -28.96 16.96
CA ASP A 232 28.77 -28.27 17.54
C ASP A 232 30.10 -29.03 17.36
N GLN A 233 30.06 -30.36 17.21
CA GLN A 233 31.25 -31.20 17.08
C GLN A 233 31.64 -31.51 15.62
N HIS A 234 30.82 -31.07 14.67
CA HIS A 234 30.96 -31.39 13.25
C HIS A 234 31.09 -30.12 12.38
N SER A 235 31.46 -30.30 11.11
CA SER A 235 31.85 -29.31 10.08
C SER A 235 33.35 -28.93 10.00
N ASN A 236 33.72 -28.24 8.91
CA ASN A 236 35.07 -27.72 8.65
C ASN A 236 35.53 -26.65 9.67
N VAL A 237 34.58 -25.98 10.32
CA VAL A 237 34.82 -25.09 11.46
C VAL A 237 33.78 -25.48 12.50
N ARG A 238 34.19 -26.30 13.47
CA ARG A 238 33.28 -26.98 14.41
C ARG A 238 32.18 -26.04 14.90
N GLY A 239 30.91 -26.44 14.69
CA GLY A 239 29.74 -25.64 15.07
C GLY A 239 29.35 -24.49 14.15
N LEU A 240 29.86 -24.38 12.91
CA LEU A 240 29.46 -23.35 11.95
C LEU A 240 29.02 -23.92 10.60
N TRP A 241 27.82 -23.52 10.17
CA TRP A 241 27.29 -23.83 8.84
C TRP A 241 26.82 -22.56 8.16
N ILE A 242 27.13 -22.43 6.86
CA ILE A 242 26.76 -21.26 6.07
C ILE A 242 26.04 -21.72 4.81
N TYR A 243 24.81 -21.27 4.62
CA TYR A 243 23.99 -21.58 3.47
C TYR A 243 23.70 -20.33 2.65
N ARG A 244 23.74 -20.46 1.33
CA ARG A 244 23.17 -19.48 0.41
C ARG A 244 21.69 -19.81 0.22
N LEU A 245 20.83 -18.82 0.41
CA LEU A 245 19.38 -19.02 0.40
C LEU A 245 18.74 -18.60 -0.93
N ASP A 246 19.35 -17.70 -1.70
CA ASP A 246 18.90 -17.38 -3.06
C ASP A 246 19.36 -18.43 -4.08
N SER A 247 18.47 -18.85 -4.99
CA SER A 247 18.84 -19.78 -6.07
C SER A 247 19.49 -19.07 -7.26
N ARG A 248 19.25 -17.77 -7.41
CA ARG A 248 19.86 -16.90 -8.42
C ARG A 248 19.86 -15.44 -7.96
N SER A 249 20.93 -14.72 -8.28
CA SER A 249 20.97 -13.26 -8.10
C SER A 249 19.89 -12.61 -8.98
N ARG A 250 19.01 -11.82 -8.37
CA ARG A 250 17.96 -11.06 -9.06
C ARG A 250 18.18 -9.57 -8.88
N VAL A 251 17.69 -8.79 -9.84
CA VAL A 251 17.60 -7.33 -9.67
C VAL A 251 16.50 -7.04 -8.66
N ASN A 252 16.88 -6.49 -7.51
CA ASN A 252 15.92 -6.03 -6.51
C ASN A 252 15.49 -4.59 -6.80
N TYR A 253 14.35 -4.44 -7.47
CA TYR A 253 13.80 -3.11 -7.80
C TYR A 253 13.35 -2.33 -6.56
N ARG A 254 13.00 -3.00 -5.44
CA ARG A 254 12.74 -2.30 -4.16
C ARG A 254 13.99 -1.62 -3.66
N LEU A 255 15.11 -2.35 -3.62
CA LEU A 255 16.40 -1.79 -3.24
C LEU A 255 16.79 -0.62 -4.15
N ARG A 256 16.68 -0.77 -5.48
CA ARG A 256 17.00 0.32 -6.42
C ARG A 256 16.14 1.56 -6.19
N CYS A 257 14.83 1.37 -5.97
CA CYS A 257 13.92 2.46 -5.65
C CYS A 257 14.31 3.15 -4.33
N LEU A 258 14.57 2.40 -3.25
CA LEU A 258 14.93 2.96 -1.94
C LEU A 258 16.26 3.72 -1.96
N VAL A 259 17.27 3.18 -2.66
CA VAL A 259 18.56 3.86 -2.83
C VAL A 259 18.38 5.17 -3.58
N TRP A 260 17.55 5.19 -4.62
CA TRP A 260 17.21 6.43 -5.32
C TRP A 260 16.50 7.40 -4.38
N LEU A 261 15.42 6.98 -3.70
CA LEU A 261 14.65 7.82 -2.77
C LEU A 261 15.51 8.48 -1.67
N ASP A 262 16.51 7.76 -1.15
CA ASP A 262 17.42 8.25 -0.11
C ASP A 262 18.44 9.27 -0.65
N ALA A 263 18.89 9.10 -1.90
CA ALA A 263 19.82 10.02 -2.57
C ALA A 263 19.15 11.32 -3.04
N GLU A 264 17.84 11.31 -3.26
CA GLU A 264 17.12 12.44 -3.84
C GLU A 264 16.91 13.61 -2.84
N PRO A 265 17.22 14.86 -3.24
CA PRO A 265 17.01 16.03 -2.40
C PRO A 265 15.52 16.31 -2.14
N SER A 266 15.24 17.24 -1.22
CA SER A 266 13.88 17.73 -1.00
C SER A 266 13.28 18.31 -2.29
N PRO A 267 11.99 18.05 -2.60
CA PRO A 267 11.30 18.61 -3.77
C PRO A 267 11.42 20.12 -3.90
N ALA A 268 11.42 20.83 -2.77
CA ALA A 268 11.53 22.29 -2.73
C ALA A 268 12.82 22.80 -3.42
N ALA A 269 13.90 22.01 -3.40
CA ALA A 269 15.19 22.42 -3.96
C ALA A 269 15.17 22.52 -5.49
N TRP A 270 14.42 21.66 -6.19
CA TRP A 270 14.34 21.66 -7.65
C TRP A 270 13.03 22.27 -8.19
N ASN A 271 11.92 22.18 -7.45
CA ASN A 271 10.67 22.88 -7.80
C ASN A 271 10.85 24.40 -7.87
N ALA A 272 11.74 24.97 -7.05
CA ALA A 272 12.03 26.42 -7.08
C ALA A 272 12.54 26.91 -8.45
N ARG A 273 12.98 26.02 -9.33
CA ARG A 273 13.54 26.36 -10.66
C ARG A 273 12.61 26.04 -11.82
N LEU A 274 11.44 25.45 -11.58
CA LEU A 274 10.52 25.07 -12.64
C LEU A 274 9.36 26.07 -12.68
N PRO A 275 9.08 26.70 -13.84
CA PRO A 275 7.92 27.55 -13.98
C PRO A 275 6.63 26.71 -13.84
N PRO A 276 5.55 27.26 -13.28
CA PRO A 276 4.24 26.60 -13.28
C PRO A 276 3.79 26.27 -14.70
N CYS A 277 3.10 25.14 -14.87
CA CYS A 277 2.59 24.75 -16.18
C CYS A 277 1.41 25.64 -16.61
N PRO A 278 1.22 25.94 -17.90
CA PRO A 278 0.02 26.58 -18.39
C PRO A 278 -1.21 25.75 -18.03
N CYS A 279 -2.29 26.44 -17.69
CA CYS A 279 -3.49 25.77 -17.22
C CYS A 279 -4.31 25.12 -18.37
N SER A 280 -4.16 25.60 -19.61
CA SER A 280 -4.84 25.09 -20.80
C SER A 280 -3.89 24.94 -22.01
N TRP A 281 -4.30 24.13 -22.98
CA TRP A 281 -3.55 23.94 -24.23
C TRP A 281 -3.35 25.25 -25.02
N PRO A 282 -4.39 26.10 -25.22
CA PRO A 282 -4.20 27.39 -25.88
C PRO A 282 -3.23 28.33 -25.14
N GLN A 283 -3.19 28.28 -23.81
CA GLN A 283 -2.20 29.05 -23.04
C GLN A 283 -0.78 28.54 -23.29
N ALA A 284 -0.60 27.22 -23.43
CA ALA A 284 0.69 26.64 -23.76
C ALA A 284 1.13 26.94 -25.20
N GLU A 285 0.20 27.00 -26.16
CA GLU A 285 0.51 27.39 -27.55
C GLU A 285 0.95 28.85 -27.68
N LEU A 286 0.42 29.73 -26.81
CA LEU A 286 0.73 31.16 -26.82
C LEU A 286 1.93 31.53 -25.94
N ASP A 287 2.34 30.66 -25.04
CA ASP A 287 3.49 30.88 -24.17
C ASP A 287 4.74 30.25 -24.79
N PRO A 288 5.65 31.05 -25.39
CA PRO A 288 6.83 30.55 -26.10
C PRO A 288 7.85 29.84 -25.19
N ARG A 289 7.64 29.83 -23.86
CA ARG A 289 8.42 29.03 -22.92
C ARG A 289 8.09 27.54 -23.00
N PHE A 290 6.95 27.17 -23.62
CA PHE A 290 6.47 25.80 -23.71
C PHE A 290 6.39 25.33 -25.16
N HIS A 291 6.70 24.04 -25.39
CA HIS A 291 6.66 23.42 -26.71
C HIS A 291 5.92 22.07 -26.66
N PRO A 292 5.16 21.72 -27.72
CA PRO A 292 4.55 20.40 -27.84
C PRO A 292 5.60 19.29 -27.93
N SER A 293 5.37 18.18 -27.21
CA SER A 293 6.21 16.98 -27.28
C SER A 293 5.58 15.89 -28.16
N VAL A 294 6.39 15.28 -29.02
CA VAL A 294 6.03 14.17 -29.93
C VAL A 294 6.12 12.80 -29.24
N ARG A 295 6.92 12.68 -28.15
CA ARG A 295 6.97 11.48 -27.30
C ARG A 295 6.19 11.70 -26.02
N MET A 296 4.95 11.20 -25.97
CA MET A 296 4.27 10.99 -24.68
C MET A 296 4.97 9.88 -23.89
N LEU A 297 5.90 10.26 -23.01
CA LEU A 297 6.35 9.34 -21.97
C LEU A 297 5.17 9.10 -20.99
N PRO A 298 4.96 7.86 -20.49
CA PRO A 298 3.84 7.51 -19.61
C PRO A 298 3.76 8.30 -18.28
N LEU A 299 4.80 9.09 -17.97
CA LEU A 299 4.93 9.84 -16.72
C LEU A 299 3.91 10.97 -16.56
N PHE A 300 3.32 11.48 -17.65
CA PHE A 300 2.35 12.55 -17.60
C PHE A 300 1.26 12.40 -18.67
N ARG A 301 0.49 11.30 -18.62
CA ARG A 301 -0.82 11.29 -19.28
C ARG A 301 -1.77 12.23 -18.52
N ARG A 302 -1.99 13.43 -19.04
CA ARG A 302 -3.32 14.05 -19.01
C ARG A 302 -4.07 13.46 -20.20
N SER A 303 -5.19 12.80 -19.96
CA SER A 303 -6.07 12.15 -20.95
C SER A 303 -5.67 10.73 -21.39
N GLY A 304 -6.71 9.93 -21.65
CA GLY A 304 -6.65 8.65 -22.35
C GLY A 304 -7.12 8.80 -23.80
N ASP A 305 -6.81 9.94 -24.44
CA ASP A 305 -7.16 10.22 -25.83
C ASP A 305 -5.87 10.33 -26.67
N PRO A 306 -5.70 9.58 -27.79
CA PRO A 306 -4.47 9.60 -28.59
C PRO A 306 -4.09 10.97 -29.18
N ASP A 307 -5.02 11.92 -29.21
CA ASP A 307 -4.90 13.18 -29.96
C ASP A 307 -4.64 14.43 -29.09
N THR A 308 -4.35 14.30 -27.79
CA THR A 308 -4.02 15.47 -26.92
C THR A 308 -2.53 15.57 -26.64
N PRO A 309 -1.84 16.68 -27.03
CA PRO A 309 -0.42 16.81 -26.76
C PRO A 309 -0.16 17.30 -25.32
N GLY A 310 0.97 16.90 -24.74
CA GLY A 310 1.39 17.22 -23.38
C GLY A 310 2.59 18.16 -23.36
N VAL A 311 2.65 19.03 -22.33
CA VAL A 311 3.77 19.94 -22.07
C VAL A 311 4.78 19.24 -21.16
N GLN A 312 6.05 19.18 -21.57
CA GLN A 312 7.12 18.49 -20.85
C GLN A 312 8.14 19.49 -20.28
N LEU A 313 8.53 19.31 -19.02
CA LEU A 313 9.64 20.02 -18.37
C LEU A 313 11.00 19.39 -18.79
N PRO A 314 12.13 20.09 -18.65
CA PRO A 314 13.41 19.67 -19.23
C PRO A 314 13.83 18.30 -18.71
N TYR A 315 14.13 17.40 -19.65
CA TYR A 315 14.66 16.03 -19.52
C TYR A 315 14.68 15.44 -18.09
N PRO A 316 13.86 14.42 -17.79
CA PRO A 316 14.27 13.45 -16.80
C PRO A 316 15.58 12.84 -17.31
N SER A 317 16.64 12.91 -16.51
CA SER A 317 17.84 12.10 -16.80
C SER A 317 17.42 10.64 -16.97
N ASP A 318 18.16 9.83 -17.75
CA ASP A 318 17.86 8.40 -17.89
C ASP A 318 17.61 7.71 -16.53
N GLY A 319 18.27 8.18 -15.47
CA GLY A 319 18.07 7.72 -14.09
C GLY A 319 16.68 7.98 -13.49
N GLU A 320 15.99 9.04 -13.87
CA GLU A 320 14.63 9.33 -13.36
C GLU A 320 13.56 8.44 -14.01
N LEU A 321 13.71 8.16 -15.31
CA LEU A 321 12.85 7.22 -16.03
C LEU A 321 13.01 5.80 -15.47
N GLU A 322 14.25 5.42 -15.18
CA GLU A 322 14.57 4.16 -14.51
C GLU A 322 13.98 4.11 -13.10
N ALA A 323 14.13 5.17 -12.30
CA ALA A 323 13.56 5.25 -10.96
C ALA A 323 12.04 5.09 -10.96
N PHE A 324 11.34 5.74 -11.89
CA PHE A 324 9.91 5.56 -12.06
C PHE A 324 9.55 4.11 -12.44
N ASP A 325 10.26 3.49 -13.40
CA ASP A 325 10.02 2.08 -13.76
C ASP A 325 10.23 1.17 -12.55
N TRP A 326 11.30 1.37 -11.79
CA TRP A 326 11.59 0.60 -10.58
C TRP A 326 10.48 0.77 -9.53
N CYS A 327 10.23 2.00 -9.08
CA CYS A 327 9.33 2.32 -7.98
C CYS A 327 7.85 2.05 -8.31
N CYS A 328 7.40 2.44 -9.50
CA CYS A 328 5.98 2.45 -9.85
C CYS A 328 5.52 1.22 -10.63
N ARG A 329 6.39 0.58 -11.43
CA ARG A 329 6.00 -0.53 -12.32
C ARG A 329 6.54 -1.87 -11.85
N ARG A 330 7.82 -1.94 -11.49
CA ARG A 330 8.52 -3.21 -11.21
C ARG A 330 8.34 -3.70 -9.78
N VAL A 331 8.26 -2.79 -8.80
CA VAL A 331 8.10 -3.16 -7.38
C VAL A 331 6.73 -3.78 -7.10
N GLY A 332 5.69 -3.38 -7.83
CA GLY A 332 4.33 -3.91 -7.68
C GLY A 332 3.64 -3.52 -6.37
N LYS A 333 4.18 -2.54 -5.62
CA LYS A 333 3.60 -1.99 -4.39
C LYS A 333 3.35 -0.47 -4.57
N PRO A 334 2.09 0.00 -4.55
CA PRO A 334 1.72 1.40 -4.74
C PRO A 334 2.42 2.39 -3.81
N LEU A 335 2.74 1.99 -2.57
CA LEU A 335 3.46 2.82 -1.62
C LEU A 335 4.81 3.33 -2.15
N PHE A 336 5.54 2.52 -2.93
CA PHE A 336 6.82 2.95 -3.51
C PHE A 336 6.62 4.01 -4.60
N CYS A 337 5.52 3.93 -5.35
CA CYS A 337 5.16 4.95 -6.33
C CYS A 337 4.71 6.25 -5.66
N ALA A 338 3.99 6.16 -4.54
CA ALA A 338 3.61 7.32 -3.74
C ALA A 338 4.86 8.05 -3.21
N ARG A 339 5.84 7.32 -2.65
CA ARG A 339 7.12 7.89 -2.21
C ARG A 339 7.94 8.48 -3.36
N PHE A 340 7.89 7.88 -4.54
CA PHE A 340 8.47 8.48 -5.74
C PHE A 340 7.80 9.83 -6.07
N ALA A 341 6.47 9.88 -6.04
CA ALA A 341 5.70 11.10 -6.29
C ALA A 341 5.92 12.17 -5.20
N GLU A 342 6.25 11.80 -3.96
CA GLU A 342 6.68 12.74 -2.93
C GLU A 342 8.01 13.41 -3.31
N LYS A 343 8.96 12.67 -3.89
CA LYS A 343 10.26 13.21 -4.36
C LYS A 343 10.17 13.94 -5.71
N ARG A 344 9.12 13.66 -6.48
CA ARG A 344 8.80 14.21 -7.82
C ARG A 344 7.32 14.60 -7.90
N PRO A 345 6.85 15.61 -7.11
CA PRO A 345 5.47 16.03 -7.19
C PRO A 345 5.20 16.62 -8.57
N ARG A 346 3.96 16.43 -9.03
CA ARG A 346 3.51 16.96 -10.31
C ARG A 346 3.48 18.48 -10.24
N VAL A 347 4.10 19.15 -11.21
CA VAL A 347 3.96 20.60 -11.36
C VAL A 347 2.57 20.89 -11.90
N GLY A 348 1.77 21.59 -11.09
CA GLY A 348 0.43 22.04 -11.47
C GLY A 348 0.47 23.37 -12.22
N CYS A 349 -0.72 23.91 -12.48
CA CYS A 349 -0.86 25.25 -13.05
C CYS A 349 -1.14 26.33 -11.99
N GLU A 350 -1.07 25.94 -10.71
CA GLU A 350 -1.17 26.88 -9.59
C GLU A 350 0.00 27.87 -9.64
N GLY A 351 -0.31 29.17 -9.60
CA GLY A 351 0.68 30.24 -9.72
C GLY A 351 1.15 30.53 -11.15
N TYR A 352 0.60 29.87 -12.17
CA TYR A 352 0.90 30.21 -13.56
C TYR A 352 0.44 31.63 -13.87
N VAL A 353 1.35 32.45 -14.39
CA VAL A 353 1.03 33.77 -14.93
C VAL A 353 1.58 33.79 -16.36
N PRO A 354 0.73 34.07 -17.38
CA PRO A 354 1.19 34.16 -18.76
C PRO A 354 2.15 35.35 -18.91
N PRO A 355 3.24 35.20 -19.67
CA PRO A 355 4.16 36.30 -19.91
C PRO A 355 3.52 37.30 -20.89
N THR A 356 3.83 38.58 -20.75
CA THR A 356 3.26 39.63 -21.61
C THR A 356 4.16 39.83 -22.83
N PRO A 357 3.62 39.70 -24.05
CA PRO A 357 4.41 39.85 -25.27
C PRO A 357 4.44 41.31 -25.75
N ALA A 358 5.60 41.75 -26.19
CA ALA A 358 5.81 42.95 -27.01
C ALA A 358 6.61 42.59 -28.26
N GLY A 359 6.61 43.45 -29.26
CA GLY A 359 7.25 43.09 -30.52
C GLY A 359 7.66 44.27 -31.37
N ALA A 360 8.61 43.99 -32.25
CA ALA A 360 9.14 44.91 -33.22
C ALA A 360 9.39 44.15 -34.54
N PHE A 361 8.91 44.69 -35.65
CA PHE A 361 9.02 44.03 -36.96
C PHE A 361 9.20 45.05 -38.08
N GLY A 362 9.75 44.58 -39.21
CA GLY A 362 9.74 45.38 -40.44
C GLY A 362 10.60 46.64 -40.33
N ASP A 363 10.02 47.73 -40.84
CA ASP A 363 10.52 49.10 -40.83
C ASP A 363 10.04 49.88 -39.61
N PRO A 364 10.84 49.82 -38.54
CA PRO A 364 10.39 49.41 -37.22
C PRO A 364 8.95 49.76 -36.88
N HIS A 365 8.04 48.82 -37.10
CA HIS A 365 6.72 48.83 -36.48
C HIS A 365 6.85 48.22 -35.09
N ILE A 366 6.49 48.99 -34.07
CA ILE A 366 6.71 48.65 -32.67
C ILE A 366 5.35 48.53 -31.99
N THR A 367 5.20 47.49 -31.17
CA THR A 367 4.09 47.32 -30.22
C THR A 367 4.68 47.25 -28.82
N THR A 368 4.37 48.23 -27.98
CA THR A 368 4.86 48.32 -26.59
C THR A 368 4.28 47.20 -25.72
N MET A 369 4.83 47.05 -24.51
CA MET A 369 4.34 46.09 -23.51
C MET A 369 2.87 46.35 -23.11
N ASP A 370 2.42 47.60 -23.20
CA ASP A 370 1.03 48.02 -22.93
C ASP A 370 0.13 48.06 -24.17
N GLY A 371 0.69 47.72 -25.33
CA GLY A 371 -0.06 47.52 -26.58
C GLY A 371 -0.18 48.77 -27.46
N LEU A 372 0.55 49.85 -27.18
CA LEU A 372 0.66 51.01 -28.07
C LEU A 372 1.42 50.61 -29.35
N THR A 373 0.83 50.89 -30.51
CA THR A 373 1.45 50.60 -31.81
C THR A 373 1.88 51.86 -32.53
N TYR A 374 3.13 51.92 -32.98
CA TYR A 374 3.68 53.06 -33.71
C TYR A 374 4.82 52.64 -34.66
N THR A 375 5.23 53.55 -35.55
CA THR A 375 6.29 53.31 -36.54
C THR A 375 7.48 54.21 -36.22
N PHE A 376 8.70 53.66 -36.24
CA PHE A 376 9.95 54.37 -35.95
C PHE A 376 11.05 54.02 -36.96
N ASN A 377 11.20 54.84 -38.00
CA ASN A 377 12.21 54.62 -39.03
C ASN A 377 13.60 55.21 -38.68
N GLY A 378 14.17 54.83 -37.53
CA GLY A 378 15.51 55.21 -37.11
C GLY A 378 16.61 54.39 -37.81
N LEU A 379 17.74 55.00 -38.15
CA LEU A 379 18.92 54.31 -38.71
C LEU A 379 20.00 54.15 -37.63
N GLY A 380 20.23 52.93 -37.14
CA GLY A 380 21.27 52.65 -36.14
C GLY A 380 20.96 51.52 -35.18
N ASP A 381 21.63 51.55 -34.02
CA ASP A 381 21.40 50.63 -32.90
C ASP A 381 20.56 51.32 -31.83
N PHE A 382 19.42 50.71 -31.46
CA PHE A 382 18.46 51.28 -30.52
C PHE A 382 18.16 50.35 -29.36
N ALA A 383 17.95 50.91 -28.17
CA ALA A 383 17.49 50.18 -26.99
C ALA A 383 15.98 49.94 -27.12
N LEU A 384 15.61 48.69 -27.36
CA LEU A 384 14.21 48.29 -27.43
C LEU A 384 13.64 48.09 -26.03
N LEU A 385 14.38 47.40 -25.16
CA LEU A 385 13.95 47.12 -23.79
C LEU A 385 15.11 47.10 -22.82
N LEU A 386 14.93 47.82 -21.71
CA LEU A 386 15.72 47.75 -20.49
C LEU A 386 14.75 47.35 -19.38
N ALA A 387 14.97 46.21 -18.74
CA ALA A 387 14.12 45.72 -17.66
C ALA A 387 14.98 45.20 -16.52
N SER A 388 14.56 45.43 -15.27
CA SER A 388 15.31 44.97 -14.11
C SER A 388 14.40 44.72 -12.92
N ASP A 389 14.60 43.60 -12.23
CA ASP A 389 14.00 43.33 -10.92
C ASP A 389 15.08 43.34 -9.81
N ALA A 390 14.75 42.84 -8.62
CA ALA A 390 15.65 42.82 -7.47
C ALA A 390 16.88 41.89 -7.64
N GLN A 391 16.83 40.91 -8.54
CA GLN A 391 17.87 39.88 -8.70
C GLN A 391 18.41 39.75 -10.13
N THR A 392 17.67 40.25 -11.12
CA THR A 392 17.92 39.98 -12.54
C THR A 392 17.73 41.24 -13.39
N SER A 393 18.46 41.34 -14.49
CA SER A 393 18.30 42.41 -15.47
C SER A 393 18.36 41.90 -16.90
N PHE A 394 17.58 42.52 -17.77
CA PHE A 394 17.42 42.15 -19.16
C PHE A 394 17.53 43.37 -20.08
N VAL A 395 18.33 43.24 -21.13
CA VAL A 395 18.58 44.29 -22.13
C VAL A 395 18.34 43.72 -23.52
N LEU A 396 17.60 44.43 -24.36
CA LEU A 396 17.33 44.07 -25.74
C LEU A 396 17.61 45.25 -26.67
N HIS A 397 18.51 45.05 -27.62
CA HIS A 397 18.86 46.01 -28.66
C HIS A 397 18.38 45.53 -30.04
N GLY A 398 17.97 46.48 -30.87
CA GLY A 398 17.64 46.26 -32.27
C GLY A 398 18.56 47.08 -33.17
N ARG A 399 19.02 46.46 -34.27
CA ARG A 399 19.82 47.12 -35.31
C ARG A 399 18.99 47.28 -36.56
N THR A 400 18.93 48.52 -37.03
CA THR A 400 18.23 48.89 -38.26
C THR A 400 19.21 49.41 -39.31
N VAL A 401 18.96 49.08 -40.56
CA VAL A 401 19.71 49.58 -41.73
C VAL A 401 18.74 50.12 -42.77
N ARG A 402 19.24 50.92 -43.71
CA ARG A 402 18.41 51.49 -44.78
C ARG A 402 17.85 50.40 -45.71
N THR A 403 16.57 50.50 -46.03
CA THR A 403 15.83 49.56 -46.89
C THR A 403 16.06 49.87 -48.36
N GLY A 404 17.08 49.26 -48.96
CA GLY A 404 17.41 49.46 -50.37
C GLY A 404 17.62 50.95 -50.71
N MET A 405 16.84 51.47 -51.66
CA MET A 405 16.85 52.89 -52.05
C MET A 405 15.81 53.74 -51.28
N ALA A 406 14.88 53.11 -50.55
CA ALA A 406 13.80 53.80 -49.85
C ALA A 406 14.34 54.72 -48.75
N GLN A 407 13.56 55.74 -48.39
CA GLN A 407 13.79 56.57 -47.20
C GLN A 407 13.14 55.93 -45.96
N ALA A 408 13.38 54.62 -45.80
CA ALA A 408 12.91 53.79 -44.70
C ALA A 408 14.05 52.86 -44.24
N THR A 409 13.88 52.25 -43.07
CA THR A 409 14.86 51.34 -42.45
C THR A 409 14.23 49.99 -42.17
N ASN A 410 15.00 48.92 -41.94
CA ASN A 410 14.50 47.59 -41.56
C ASN A 410 15.39 46.96 -40.49
N PHE A 411 14.81 46.14 -39.61
CA PHE A 411 15.59 45.32 -38.67
C PHE A 411 16.40 44.23 -39.38
N VAL A 412 17.70 44.18 -39.08
CA VAL A 412 18.64 43.16 -39.61
C VAL A 412 19.40 42.40 -38.52
N ALA A 413 19.38 42.89 -37.28
CA ALA A 413 19.89 42.14 -36.15
C ALA A 413 19.17 42.52 -34.84
N PHE A 414 19.12 41.57 -33.92
CA PHE A 414 18.70 41.75 -32.53
C PHE A 414 19.76 41.19 -31.59
N ALA A 415 19.95 41.80 -30.42
CA ALA A 415 20.84 41.29 -29.41
C ALA A 415 20.21 41.43 -28.02
N ALA A 416 20.19 40.34 -27.27
CA ALA A 416 19.61 40.27 -25.94
C ALA A 416 20.67 39.86 -24.92
N GLN A 417 20.73 40.56 -23.79
CA GLN A 417 21.59 40.22 -22.66
C GLN A 417 20.73 40.02 -21.41
N TYR A 418 20.92 38.88 -20.76
CA TYR A 418 20.28 38.54 -19.50
C TYR A 418 21.35 38.34 -18.42
N ILE A 419 21.16 39.03 -17.29
CA ILE A 419 22.07 39.00 -16.15
C ILE A 419 21.31 38.41 -14.96
N SER A 420 21.73 37.24 -14.53
CA SER A 420 21.32 36.61 -13.26
C SER A 420 22.57 36.32 -12.43
N ASN A 421 22.76 35.09 -11.97
CA ASN A 421 24.05 34.64 -11.40
C ASN A 421 25.16 34.60 -12.47
N THR A 422 24.77 34.49 -13.74
CA THR A 422 25.66 34.52 -14.90
C THR A 422 25.12 35.52 -15.92
N THR A 423 26.01 36.11 -16.72
CA THR A 423 25.63 36.95 -17.85
C THR A 423 25.61 36.13 -19.13
N THR A 424 24.48 36.13 -19.82
CA THR A 424 24.32 35.45 -21.10
C THR A 424 23.85 36.44 -22.15
N THR A 425 24.55 36.50 -23.29
CA THR A 425 24.22 37.37 -24.41
C THR A 425 23.95 36.52 -25.64
N VAL A 426 22.83 36.78 -26.33
CA VAL A 426 22.44 36.13 -27.58
C VAL A 426 22.26 37.19 -28.65
N GLU A 427 22.88 36.98 -29.80
CA GLU A 427 22.80 37.86 -30.96
C GLU A 427 22.23 37.07 -32.14
N TRP A 428 21.24 37.65 -32.82
CA TRP A 428 20.66 37.15 -34.06
C TRP A 428 20.93 38.15 -35.18
N THR A 429 21.56 37.68 -36.24
CA THR A 429 21.93 38.52 -37.38
C THR A 429 21.42 37.89 -38.67
N LEU A 430 20.86 38.71 -39.56
CA LEU A 430 20.40 38.25 -40.85
C LEU A 430 21.59 37.93 -41.77
N GLY A 431 21.71 36.67 -42.18
CA GLY A 431 22.72 36.18 -43.11
C GLY A 431 22.46 36.61 -44.55
N SER A 432 23.50 36.50 -45.39
CA SER A 432 23.43 36.88 -46.80
C SER A 432 22.48 36.01 -47.64
N GLN A 433 22.17 34.80 -47.17
CA GLN A 433 21.20 33.89 -47.81
C GLN A 433 19.78 34.07 -47.27
N GLY A 434 19.56 34.99 -46.32
CA GLY A 434 18.28 35.21 -45.65
C GLY A 434 18.02 34.28 -44.46
N ASP A 435 19.03 33.50 -44.06
CA ASP A 435 19.08 32.68 -42.85
C ASP A 435 19.35 33.53 -41.60
N ILE A 436 18.95 33.04 -40.41
CA ILE A 436 19.23 33.72 -39.14
C ILE A 436 20.47 33.09 -38.53
N GLN A 437 21.53 33.88 -38.39
CA GLN A 437 22.77 33.47 -37.73
C GLN A 437 22.67 33.78 -36.23
N VAL A 438 23.04 32.81 -35.38
CA VAL A 438 22.94 32.93 -33.93
C VAL A 438 24.31 32.84 -33.28
N LEU A 439 24.63 33.83 -32.43
CA LEU A 439 25.80 33.82 -31.56
C LEU A 439 25.34 33.77 -30.10
N LEU A 440 25.90 32.84 -29.34
CA LEU A 440 25.76 32.77 -27.89
C LEU A 440 27.09 33.17 -27.26
N ASN A 441 27.09 34.23 -26.45
CA ASN A 441 28.30 34.80 -25.84
C ASN A 441 29.42 35.03 -26.87
N HIS A 442 29.07 35.66 -28.00
CA HIS A 442 29.95 35.98 -29.13
C HIS A 442 30.55 34.75 -29.85
N LYS A 443 29.95 33.56 -29.69
CA LYS A 443 30.38 32.33 -30.38
C LYS A 443 29.21 31.71 -31.14
N THR A 444 29.50 31.20 -32.33
CA THR A 444 28.53 30.44 -33.13
C THR A 444 28.18 29.13 -32.43
N ILE A 445 26.89 28.81 -32.38
CA ILE A 445 26.38 27.55 -31.84
C ILE A 445 26.07 26.55 -32.96
N GLN A 446 25.99 25.27 -32.61
CA GLN A 446 25.58 24.20 -33.51
C GLN A 446 24.35 23.53 -32.92
N PHE A 447 23.22 23.59 -33.62
CA PHE A 447 21.99 22.95 -33.17
C PHE A 447 22.07 21.43 -33.32
N SER A 448 21.28 20.72 -32.51
CA SER A 448 21.11 19.26 -32.58
C SER A 448 19.63 18.93 -32.65
N TYR A 449 19.25 17.99 -33.51
CA TYR A 449 17.84 17.62 -33.66
C TYR A 449 17.33 16.86 -32.43
N ALA A 450 16.29 17.37 -31.77
CA ALA A 450 15.60 16.71 -30.67
C ALA A 450 14.32 16.03 -31.18
N GLN A 451 14.33 14.69 -31.21
CA GLN A 451 13.17 13.88 -31.65
C GLN A 451 11.90 14.19 -30.85
N ASP A 452 12.04 14.48 -29.55
CA ASP A 452 10.90 14.70 -28.66
C ASP A 452 10.20 16.03 -28.94
N MET A 453 10.93 17.06 -29.39
CA MET A 453 10.33 18.36 -29.78
C MET A 453 10.04 18.47 -31.28
N GLY A 454 10.56 17.55 -32.08
CA GLY A 454 10.48 17.63 -33.54
C GLY A 454 11.23 18.84 -34.14
N ALA A 455 12.20 19.41 -33.41
CA ALA A 455 12.90 20.64 -33.77
C ALA A 455 14.41 20.56 -33.49
N GLU A 456 15.18 21.48 -34.08
CA GLU A 456 16.59 21.65 -33.78
C GLU A 456 16.76 22.46 -32.49
N VAL A 457 17.57 21.99 -31.54
CA VAL A 457 17.74 22.64 -30.23
C VAL A 457 19.20 22.79 -29.85
N TYR A 458 19.48 23.80 -29.03
CA TYR A 458 20.75 23.96 -28.34
C TYR A 458 20.47 24.25 -26.86
N TYR A 459 21.09 23.47 -25.98
CA TYR A 459 20.90 23.61 -24.53
C TYR A 459 22.22 23.98 -23.85
N SER A 460 22.16 25.02 -23.02
CA SER A 460 23.23 25.40 -22.10
C SER A 460 22.63 25.79 -20.75
N PRO A 461 23.37 25.69 -19.63
CA PRO A 461 22.84 26.12 -18.33
C PRO A 461 22.27 27.54 -18.38
N GLY A 462 20.97 27.66 -18.10
CA GLY A 462 20.23 28.92 -18.09
C GLY A 462 19.74 29.44 -19.44
N VAL A 463 20.04 28.77 -20.57
CA VAL A 463 19.52 29.15 -21.89
C VAL A 463 19.15 27.93 -22.74
N LEU A 464 17.91 27.93 -23.25
CA LEU A 464 17.42 27.02 -24.28
C LEU A 464 17.20 27.80 -25.58
N LEU A 465 17.75 27.31 -26.69
CA LEU A 465 17.43 27.80 -28.03
C LEU A 465 16.73 26.70 -28.85
N VAL A 466 15.67 27.07 -29.55
CA VAL A 466 14.87 26.19 -30.40
C VAL A 466 14.80 26.80 -31.79
N ASN A 467 15.23 26.05 -32.79
CA ASN A 467 15.19 26.40 -34.20
C ASN A 467 14.13 25.52 -34.91
N ALA A 468 13.03 26.15 -35.31
CA ALA A 468 11.91 25.51 -36.02
C ALA A 468 11.52 26.35 -37.25
N SER A 469 10.30 26.89 -37.30
CA SER A 469 9.91 27.92 -38.27
C SER A 469 10.44 29.32 -37.92
N SER A 470 10.88 29.49 -36.67
CA SER A 470 11.49 30.68 -36.09
C SER A 470 12.52 30.24 -35.05
N ILE A 471 13.37 31.15 -34.60
CA ILE A 471 14.35 30.88 -33.54
C ILE A 471 13.84 31.47 -32.23
N THR A 472 13.50 30.60 -31.28
CA THR A 472 13.09 31.00 -29.92
C THR A 472 14.23 30.77 -28.95
N VAL A 473 14.53 31.76 -28.10
CA VAL A 473 15.37 31.60 -26.92
C VAL A 473 14.53 31.72 -25.66
N VAL A 474 14.87 30.93 -24.64
CA VAL A 474 14.31 31.01 -23.29
C VAL A 474 15.45 31.15 -22.29
N PHE A 475 15.48 32.27 -21.54
CA PHE A 475 16.44 32.56 -20.48
C PHE A 475 15.89 32.15 -19.12
N ASP A 476 16.59 31.28 -18.39
CA ASP A 476 16.25 30.74 -17.07
C ASP A 476 14.78 30.27 -16.93
N GLY A 477 14.15 29.85 -18.03
CA GLY A 477 12.74 29.45 -18.04
C GLY A 477 11.74 30.61 -17.84
N ALA A 478 12.19 31.86 -17.87
CA ALA A 478 11.43 33.03 -17.47
C ALA A 478 11.12 34.01 -18.62
N ILE A 479 12.15 34.44 -19.36
CA ILE A 479 12.03 35.38 -20.48
C ILE A 479 12.19 34.63 -21.78
N ALA A 480 11.32 34.88 -22.75
CA ALA A 480 11.38 34.27 -24.06
C ALA A 480 11.46 35.32 -25.17
N ILE A 481 12.24 35.05 -26.21
CA ILE A 481 12.32 35.89 -27.41
C ILE A 481 12.24 35.00 -28.63
N THR A 482 11.34 35.32 -29.55
CA THR A 482 11.17 34.62 -30.82
C THR A 482 11.55 35.54 -31.97
N ILE A 483 12.50 35.10 -32.79
CA ILE A 483 13.00 35.80 -33.96
C ILE A 483 12.56 35.08 -35.23
N SER A 484 11.93 35.81 -36.15
CA SER A 484 11.53 35.29 -37.46
C SER A 484 12.09 36.16 -38.57
N ALA A 485 12.52 35.52 -39.67
CA ALA A 485 12.97 36.21 -40.87
C ALA A 485 11.91 36.06 -41.97
N THR A 486 11.50 37.17 -42.57
CA THR A 486 10.56 37.17 -43.70
C THR A 486 11.00 38.22 -44.70
N SER A 487 11.13 37.84 -45.97
CA SER A 487 11.56 38.75 -47.06
C SER A 487 12.85 39.52 -46.74
N ARG A 488 13.81 38.86 -46.07
CA ARG A 488 15.09 39.46 -45.60
C ARG A 488 14.92 40.61 -44.60
N ILE A 489 13.88 40.56 -43.78
CA ILE A 489 13.67 41.47 -42.66
C ILE A 489 13.45 40.63 -41.41
N LEU A 490 14.08 41.01 -40.30
CA LEU A 490 13.87 40.36 -39.02
C LEU A 490 12.66 40.94 -38.30
N SER A 491 11.99 40.07 -37.56
CA SER A 491 10.92 40.42 -36.61
C SER A 491 11.20 39.72 -35.29
N MET A 492 10.80 40.37 -34.21
CA MET A 492 11.07 39.94 -32.85
C MET A 492 9.80 40.08 -32.02
N VAL A 493 9.52 39.03 -31.24
CA VAL A 493 8.53 39.05 -30.16
C VAL A 493 9.26 38.69 -28.88
N CYS A 494 9.20 39.53 -27.86
CA CYS A 494 9.73 39.26 -26.53
C CYS A 494 8.59 39.12 -25.52
N SER A 495 8.69 38.12 -24.64
CA SER A 495 7.69 37.82 -23.62
C SER A 495 8.34 37.87 -22.24
N LEU A 496 7.90 38.81 -21.40
CA LEU A 496 8.45 39.02 -20.05
C LEU A 496 7.48 38.58 -18.95
N PRO A 497 7.99 38.02 -17.83
CA PRO A 497 7.18 37.72 -16.66
C PRO A 497 6.80 38.98 -15.88
N SER A 498 5.68 38.95 -15.15
CA SER A 498 5.09 40.08 -14.40
C SER A 498 6.01 40.70 -13.34
N GLN A 499 7.09 40.03 -12.94
CA GLN A 499 8.09 40.57 -12.02
C GLN A 499 8.81 41.84 -12.56
N TYR A 500 8.81 42.06 -13.88
CA TYR A 500 9.41 43.24 -14.50
C TYR A 500 8.42 44.41 -14.68
N ARG A 501 7.16 44.26 -14.25
CA ARG A 501 6.16 45.32 -14.32
C ARG A 501 6.64 46.58 -13.57
N ASN A 502 6.36 47.75 -14.12
CA ASN A 502 6.78 49.06 -13.65
C ASN A 502 8.32 49.29 -13.64
N SER A 503 9.10 48.42 -14.30
CA SER A 503 10.57 48.50 -14.35
C SER A 503 11.14 48.56 -15.76
N THR A 504 10.27 48.58 -16.78
CA THR A 504 10.70 48.59 -18.18
C THR A 504 10.91 50.01 -18.69
N LYS A 505 11.87 50.15 -19.62
CA LYS A 505 12.15 51.38 -20.37
C LYS A 505 12.64 51.02 -21.77
N GLY A 506 12.57 51.96 -22.72
CA GLY A 506 13.04 51.77 -24.09
C GLY A 506 11.92 51.99 -25.11
N LEU A 507 12.18 51.64 -26.36
CA LEU A 507 11.17 51.77 -27.42
C LEU A 507 9.95 50.85 -27.21
N LEU A 508 10.05 49.79 -26.38
CA LEU A 508 8.90 48.96 -25.99
C LEU A 508 8.10 49.52 -24.81
N GLY A 509 8.40 50.72 -24.33
CA GLY A 509 7.56 51.47 -23.39
C GLY A 509 7.74 51.12 -21.91
N VAL A 510 6.98 51.81 -21.07
CA VAL A 510 6.91 51.60 -19.61
C VAL A 510 5.76 50.65 -19.36
N TRP A 511 6.04 49.51 -18.73
CA TRP A 511 5.05 48.44 -18.59
C TRP A 511 4.28 48.61 -17.29
N ASP A 512 3.20 49.37 -17.31
CA ASP A 512 2.34 49.61 -16.14
C ASP A 512 0.84 49.51 -16.43
N HIS A 513 0.49 49.13 -17.66
CA HIS A 513 -0.85 49.00 -18.24
C HIS A 513 -1.51 50.34 -18.59
N ASP A 514 -0.73 51.41 -18.74
CA ASP A 514 -1.14 52.69 -19.29
C ASP A 514 -0.34 53.03 -20.55
N THR A 515 -1.00 53.08 -21.70
CA THR A 515 -0.32 53.46 -22.95
C THR A 515 0.06 54.94 -23.00
N SER A 516 -0.44 55.78 -22.08
CA SER A 516 -0.28 57.24 -22.15
C SER A 516 1.14 57.73 -21.88
N ASP A 517 1.96 56.94 -21.19
CA ASP A 517 3.33 57.29 -20.82
C ASP A 517 4.41 56.49 -21.58
N ASP A 518 4.00 55.57 -22.46
CA ASP A 518 4.86 54.67 -23.25
C ASP A 518 5.93 55.40 -24.10
N PHE A 519 5.68 56.67 -24.45
CA PHE A 519 6.67 57.52 -25.11
C PHE A 519 7.57 58.28 -24.13
N GLN A 520 8.01 57.60 -23.06
CA GLN A 520 8.96 58.12 -22.09
C GLN A 520 10.40 58.06 -22.63
N MET A 521 11.08 59.20 -22.64
CA MET A 521 12.49 59.32 -23.00
C MET A 521 13.42 58.88 -21.85
N PRO A 522 14.72 58.60 -22.10
CA PRO A 522 15.67 58.21 -21.05
C PRO A 522 15.81 59.19 -19.88
N ASN A 523 15.51 60.48 -20.10
CA ASN A 523 15.53 61.54 -19.09
C ASN A 523 14.27 61.56 -18.20
N GLY A 524 13.27 60.71 -18.47
CA GLY A 524 12.01 60.62 -17.74
C GLY A 524 10.88 61.52 -18.24
N THR A 525 11.07 62.31 -19.31
CA THR A 525 10.00 63.10 -19.92
C THR A 525 9.27 62.30 -21.00
N SER A 526 7.94 62.45 -21.12
CA SER A 526 7.14 61.77 -22.14
C SER A 526 6.48 62.75 -23.12
N ILE A 527 6.21 62.30 -24.35
CA ILE A 527 5.37 63.01 -25.32
C ILE A 527 3.98 62.36 -25.41
N PRO A 528 2.92 63.08 -25.80
CA PRO A 528 1.58 62.51 -25.96
C PRO A 528 1.51 61.40 -27.02
N VAL A 529 0.68 60.37 -26.81
CA VAL A 529 0.49 59.27 -27.77
C VAL A 529 -0.10 59.69 -29.13
N ASN A 530 -0.73 60.87 -29.20
CA ASN A 530 -1.29 61.46 -30.42
C ASN A 530 -0.33 62.43 -31.13
N SER A 531 0.95 62.42 -30.76
CA SER A 531 1.99 63.23 -31.40
C SER A 531 2.16 62.90 -32.88
N SER A 532 2.74 63.83 -33.63
CA SER A 532 3.06 63.65 -35.05
C SER A 532 4.14 62.57 -35.26
N GLU A 533 4.18 62.00 -36.46
CA GLU A 533 5.19 60.99 -36.83
C GLU A 533 6.63 61.53 -36.69
N GLU A 534 6.83 62.83 -36.92
CA GLU A 534 8.11 63.52 -36.73
C GLU A 534 8.49 63.65 -35.25
N GLU A 535 7.54 63.99 -34.37
CA GLU A 535 7.77 64.01 -32.92
C GLU A 535 8.09 62.61 -32.37
N ILE A 536 7.38 61.58 -32.84
CA ILE A 536 7.63 60.18 -32.48
C ILE A 536 9.01 59.71 -32.98
N TYR A 537 9.40 60.14 -34.18
CA TYR A 537 10.75 59.87 -34.71
C TYR A 537 11.84 60.51 -33.84
N ASN A 538 11.68 61.77 -33.46
CA ASN A 538 12.61 62.46 -32.57
C ASN A 538 12.66 61.80 -31.17
N TYR A 539 11.53 61.34 -30.65
CA TYR A 539 11.46 60.51 -29.44
C TYR A 539 12.31 59.24 -29.61
N GLY A 540 12.12 58.49 -30.69
CA GLY A 540 12.84 57.23 -30.88
C GLY A 540 14.36 57.40 -31.02
N LEU A 541 14.81 58.52 -31.60
CA LEU A 541 16.24 58.86 -31.68
C LEU A 541 16.89 59.03 -30.29
N THR A 542 16.12 59.36 -29.24
CA THR A 542 16.66 59.47 -27.88
C THR A 542 17.12 58.12 -27.30
N TRP A 543 16.66 57.01 -27.88
CA TRP A 543 17.00 55.64 -27.48
C TRP A 543 18.19 55.04 -28.25
N ALA A 544 18.94 55.84 -29.02
CA ALA A 544 20.16 55.40 -29.69
C ALA A 544 21.23 54.98 -28.67
N VAL A 545 21.78 53.77 -28.83
CA VAL A 545 22.68 53.14 -27.82
C VAL A 545 24.12 53.65 -27.91
N GLY A 546 24.56 54.10 -29.08
CA GLY A 546 25.94 54.56 -29.31
C GLY A 546 26.98 53.48 -28.97
N GLY A 547 27.97 53.82 -28.14
CA GLY A 547 29.09 52.93 -27.77
C GLY A 547 28.74 51.75 -26.83
N HIS A 548 27.50 51.67 -26.34
CA HIS A 548 27.05 50.63 -25.41
C HIS A 548 26.33 49.45 -26.12
N SER A 549 26.57 49.27 -27.41
CA SER A 549 25.90 48.26 -28.24
C SER A 549 26.25 46.83 -27.81
N LEU A 550 25.26 45.92 -27.88
CA LEU A 550 25.42 44.50 -27.55
C LEU A 550 25.94 43.68 -28.74
N PHE A 551 25.91 44.24 -29.94
CA PHE A 551 26.30 43.56 -31.17
C PHE A 551 27.82 43.38 -31.25
N THR A 552 28.25 42.20 -31.69
CA THR A 552 29.67 41.86 -31.81
C THR A 552 30.39 42.71 -32.86
N GLN A 553 29.70 43.06 -33.95
CA GLN A 553 30.22 43.97 -34.98
C GLN A 553 29.64 45.38 -34.79
N PRO A 554 30.47 46.42 -34.64
CA PRO A 554 29.99 47.81 -34.61
C PRO A 554 29.48 48.23 -36.00
N LEU A 555 28.54 49.17 -36.03
CA LEU A 555 28.15 49.84 -37.28
C LEU A 555 29.31 50.69 -37.79
N ASP A 556 29.57 50.65 -39.10
CA ASP A 556 30.36 51.70 -39.75
C ASP A 556 29.67 53.05 -39.50
N LEU A 557 30.44 54.05 -39.05
CA LEU A 557 30.00 55.38 -38.56
C LEU A 557 28.61 55.84 -39.06
N PRO A 558 27.68 56.26 -38.18
CA PRO A 558 26.31 56.53 -38.58
C PRO A 558 26.26 57.70 -39.55
N ALA A 559 25.49 57.54 -40.63
CA ALA A 559 25.02 58.68 -41.40
C ALA A 559 24.09 59.50 -40.50
N MET A 560 24.65 60.47 -39.76
CA MET A 560 23.93 61.38 -38.84
C MET A 560 22.87 62.26 -39.54
N ASN A 561 22.66 62.07 -40.86
CA ASN A 561 21.73 62.81 -41.69
C ASN A 561 20.76 61.85 -42.41
N PHE A 562 20.18 60.89 -41.69
CA PHE A 562 19.02 60.14 -42.20
C PHE A 562 17.75 60.75 -41.63
N THR A 563 16.80 61.09 -42.49
CA THR A 563 15.44 61.47 -42.11
C THR A 563 14.50 60.63 -42.95
N PRO A 564 13.57 59.87 -42.34
CA PRO A 564 12.63 59.06 -43.09
C PRO A 564 11.59 59.93 -43.77
N ILE A 565 10.94 59.37 -44.79
CA ILE A 565 9.74 59.97 -45.36
C ILE A 565 8.55 59.62 -44.46
N PHE A 566 7.75 60.60 -44.04
CA PHE A 566 6.61 60.36 -43.15
C PHE A 566 5.36 59.98 -43.95
N LEU A 567 4.45 59.18 -43.38
CA LEU A 567 3.19 58.80 -44.03
C LEU A 567 2.35 60.03 -44.40
N SER A 568 2.40 61.06 -43.55
CA SER A 568 1.74 62.35 -43.85
C SER A 568 2.30 63.02 -45.10
N GLN A 569 3.59 62.88 -45.39
CA GLN A 569 4.24 63.40 -46.59
C GLN A 569 3.87 62.55 -47.81
N LEU A 570 3.98 61.22 -47.70
CA LEU A 570 3.57 60.29 -48.76
C LEU A 570 2.12 60.49 -49.21
N ARG A 571 1.21 60.77 -48.26
CA ARG A 571 -0.19 61.10 -48.58
C ARG A 571 -0.32 62.40 -49.37
N GLN A 572 0.46 63.42 -49.02
CA GLN A 572 0.44 64.72 -49.71
C GLN A 572 1.06 64.65 -51.12
N GLU A 573 2.04 63.77 -51.33
CA GLU A 573 2.69 63.58 -52.63
C GLU A 573 1.75 62.95 -53.67
N ASP A 574 1.02 61.89 -53.29
CA ASP A 574 0.05 61.23 -54.18
C ASP A 574 -1.14 60.64 -53.39
N GLU A 575 -2.16 61.48 -53.19
CA GLU A 575 -3.41 61.07 -52.52
C GLU A 575 -4.11 59.92 -53.27
N SER A 576 -3.97 59.83 -54.59
CA SER A 576 -4.62 58.79 -55.39
C SER A 576 -3.99 57.42 -55.13
N GLN A 577 -2.66 57.35 -55.06
CA GLN A 577 -1.96 56.14 -54.64
C GLN A 577 -2.19 55.83 -53.17
N TYR A 578 -2.28 56.83 -52.29
CA TYR A 578 -2.61 56.61 -50.89
C TYR A 578 -3.97 55.92 -50.73
N GLN A 579 -5.01 56.39 -51.43
CA GLN A 579 -6.34 55.76 -51.37
C GLN A 579 -6.33 54.35 -51.99
N LEU A 580 -5.56 54.13 -53.05
CA LEU A 580 -5.38 52.80 -53.63
C LEU A 580 -4.71 51.84 -52.63
N ALA A 581 -3.60 52.26 -52.01
CA ALA A 581 -2.92 51.50 -50.98
C ALA A 581 -3.83 51.26 -49.77
N ALA A 582 -4.55 52.27 -49.29
CA ALA A 582 -5.50 52.16 -48.18
C ALA A 582 -6.61 51.14 -48.44
N SER A 583 -7.10 51.07 -49.69
CA SER A 583 -8.07 50.06 -50.10
C SER A 583 -7.50 48.64 -50.08
N GLN A 584 -6.29 48.45 -50.59
CA GLN A 584 -5.62 47.14 -50.67
C GLN A 584 -5.15 46.66 -49.29
N CYS A 585 -4.68 47.59 -48.46
CA CYS A 585 -4.24 47.39 -47.07
C CYS A 585 -5.38 47.34 -46.05
N ARG A 586 -6.64 47.47 -46.48
CA ARG A 586 -7.82 47.50 -45.60
C ARG A 586 -7.69 48.52 -44.45
N GLY A 587 -7.04 49.65 -44.73
CA GLY A 587 -6.83 50.73 -43.75
C GLY A 587 -5.69 50.52 -42.74
N SER A 588 -4.87 49.46 -42.82
CA SER A 588 -3.67 49.32 -41.97
C SER A 588 -2.63 50.38 -42.32
N LYS A 589 -2.27 51.24 -41.36
CA LYS A 589 -1.29 52.31 -41.55
C LYS A 589 0.09 51.77 -41.90
N GLU A 590 0.49 50.66 -41.28
CA GLU A 590 1.75 49.96 -41.51
C GLU A 590 1.83 49.47 -42.96
N CYS A 591 0.82 48.72 -43.42
CA CYS A 591 0.77 48.25 -44.81
C CYS A 591 0.77 49.41 -45.82
N ILE A 592 0.03 50.49 -45.54
CA ILE A 592 -0.03 51.66 -46.44
C ILE A 592 1.36 52.31 -46.52
N TYR A 593 1.99 52.53 -45.38
CA TYR A 593 3.31 53.14 -45.31
C TYR A 593 4.34 52.32 -46.08
N ASP A 594 4.41 51.00 -45.84
CA ASP A 594 5.39 50.12 -46.47
C ASP A 594 5.17 50.03 -47.98
N SER A 595 3.91 50.00 -48.42
CA SER A 595 3.56 50.00 -49.84
C SER A 595 4.01 51.27 -50.56
N LEU A 596 3.80 52.43 -49.94
CA LEU A 596 4.11 53.73 -50.53
C LEU A 596 5.61 54.07 -50.42
N SER A 597 6.25 53.75 -49.29
CA SER A 597 7.66 54.06 -49.05
C SER A 597 8.61 53.19 -49.87
N THR A 598 8.21 51.95 -50.19
CA THR A 598 9.03 51.02 -50.99
C THR A 598 8.60 50.92 -52.45
N GLY A 599 7.37 51.32 -52.78
CA GLY A 599 6.77 51.09 -54.09
C GLY A 599 6.36 49.64 -54.34
N ASP A 600 6.40 48.77 -53.31
CA ASP A 600 6.09 47.35 -53.40
C ASP A 600 4.86 46.99 -52.56
N MET A 601 3.73 46.76 -53.25
CA MET A 601 2.47 46.36 -52.62
C MET A 601 2.53 44.95 -52.00
N ALA A 602 3.37 44.06 -52.54
CA ALA A 602 3.55 42.72 -51.97
C ALA A 602 4.26 42.81 -50.62
N LEU A 603 5.24 43.71 -50.48
CA LEU A 603 5.89 44.00 -49.21
C LEU A 603 4.90 44.57 -48.18
N GLY A 604 4.11 45.59 -48.54
CA GLY A 604 3.15 46.18 -47.59
C GLY A 604 2.04 45.23 -47.16
N THR A 605 1.49 44.44 -48.09
CA THR A 605 0.48 43.40 -47.73
C THR A 605 1.08 42.24 -46.91
N GLN A 606 2.41 42.06 -46.94
CA GLN A 606 3.11 41.12 -46.07
C GLN A 606 3.27 41.67 -44.65
N SER A 607 3.51 42.97 -44.48
CA SER A 607 3.52 43.63 -43.17
C SER A 607 2.17 43.57 -42.45
N GLN A 608 1.07 43.53 -43.20
CA GLN A 608 -0.26 43.23 -42.65
C GLN A 608 -0.40 41.80 -42.10
N ARG A 609 0.38 40.84 -42.63
CA ARG A 609 0.35 39.42 -42.24
C ARG A 609 1.33 39.09 -41.10
N VAL A 610 2.21 40.01 -40.73
CA VAL A 610 3.08 39.83 -39.56
C VAL A 610 2.17 39.72 -38.33
N PRO A 611 2.24 38.62 -37.56
CA PRO A 611 1.44 38.47 -36.36
C PRO A 611 1.77 39.62 -35.40
N LYS A 612 0.83 40.55 -35.17
CA LYS A 612 1.02 41.51 -34.08
C LYS A 612 0.89 40.72 -32.77
N PRO A 613 1.74 40.99 -31.75
CA PRO A 613 1.76 40.23 -30.50
C PRO A 613 0.37 40.02 -29.87
N CYS A 614 -0.56 40.97 -30.09
CA CYS A 614 -1.91 40.96 -29.53
C CYS A 614 -3.07 40.98 -30.56
N SER A 615 -2.82 40.97 -31.88
CA SER A 615 -3.90 41.20 -32.88
C SER A 615 -4.75 39.97 -33.19
N TYR A 616 -4.17 38.77 -33.13
CA TYR A 616 -4.88 37.57 -33.56
C TYR A 616 -5.90 37.06 -32.53
N GLN A 617 -5.76 37.43 -31.25
CA GLN A 617 -6.73 37.09 -30.21
C GLN A 617 -6.78 38.14 -29.09
N PRO A 618 -7.43 39.30 -29.32
CA PRO A 618 -7.58 40.34 -28.29
C PRO A 618 -8.27 39.81 -27.03
N ALA A 619 -9.22 38.88 -27.18
CA ALA A 619 -9.91 38.25 -26.06
C ALA A 619 -9.01 37.34 -25.22
N VAL A 620 -7.97 36.72 -25.83
CA VAL A 620 -7.04 35.82 -25.13
C VAL A 620 -5.90 36.58 -24.47
N CYS A 621 -5.41 37.67 -25.06
CA CYS A 621 -4.55 38.61 -24.34
C CYS A 621 -5.30 39.31 -23.20
N ARG A 622 -6.58 39.70 -23.41
CA ARG A 622 -7.42 40.26 -22.33
C ARG A 622 -7.75 39.22 -21.25
N ALA A 623 -7.87 37.94 -21.61
CA ALA A 623 -8.03 36.83 -20.67
C ALA A 623 -6.71 36.51 -19.93
N ALA A 624 -5.56 36.59 -20.60
CA ALA A 624 -4.24 36.47 -19.98
C ALA A 624 -3.95 37.61 -18.99
N LEU A 625 -4.55 38.79 -19.23
CA LEU A 625 -4.49 39.98 -18.37
C LEU A 625 -5.62 40.07 -17.35
N SER A 626 -6.65 39.22 -17.43
CA SER A 626 -7.73 39.18 -16.44
C SER A 626 -7.48 38.07 -15.42
N SER A 627 -7.70 38.39 -14.15
CA SER A 627 -7.68 37.44 -13.03
C SER A 627 -8.71 36.30 -13.14
N ASP A 628 -9.53 36.29 -14.20
CA ASP A 628 -10.71 35.43 -14.35
C ASP A 628 -10.52 34.29 -15.38
N ALA A 629 -9.33 34.12 -15.95
CA ALA A 629 -9.06 33.12 -17.00
C ALA A 629 -8.27 31.88 -16.53
N PHE A 630 -8.53 31.42 -15.31
CA PHE A 630 -7.99 30.16 -14.80
C PHE A 630 -9.05 29.05 -14.92
N PRO A 631 -8.68 27.81 -15.28
CA PRO A 631 -9.57 26.68 -15.08
C PRO A 631 -9.86 26.53 -13.58
N PRO A 632 -11.01 25.99 -13.23
CA PRO A 632 -11.39 25.84 -11.83
C PRO A 632 -10.44 24.90 -11.10
N ILE A 633 -10.10 25.20 -9.84
CA ILE A 633 -9.27 24.30 -9.02
C ILE A 633 -10.18 23.26 -8.34
N ILE A 634 -9.97 21.98 -8.62
CA ILE A 634 -10.66 20.88 -7.93
C ILE A 634 -9.98 20.61 -6.60
N THR A 635 -10.71 20.81 -5.51
CA THR A 635 -10.29 20.51 -4.14
C THR A 635 -11.05 19.31 -3.60
N GLY A 636 -10.33 18.34 -3.05
CA GLY A 636 -10.87 17.12 -2.45
C GLY A 636 -9.80 16.02 -2.36
N ASP A 637 -10.06 15.01 -1.55
CA ASP A 637 -9.15 13.86 -1.39
C ASP A 637 -9.11 13.04 -2.69
N PRO A 638 -7.97 12.91 -3.37
CA PRO A 638 -7.88 12.14 -4.61
C PRO A 638 -7.99 10.62 -4.38
N SER A 639 -8.01 10.16 -3.12
CA SER A 639 -8.05 8.74 -2.77
C SER A 639 -9.40 8.32 -2.19
N LEU A 640 -9.91 7.18 -2.66
CA LEU A 640 -11.10 6.53 -2.12
C LEU A 640 -10.77 5.11 -1.70
N THR A 641 -11.13 4.79 -0.48
CA THR A 641 -10.92 3.48 0.12
C THR A 641 -12.27 2.95 0.59
N ALA A 642 -12.59 1.71 0.22
CA ALA A 642 -13.87 1.07 0.58
C ALA A 642 -13.73 -0.44 0.72
N PHE A 643 -14.52 -1.04 1.61
CA PHE A 643 -14.78 -2.47 1.64
C PHE A 643 -15.66 -2.90 0.46
N ARG A 644 -15.54 -4.15 0.02
CA ARG A 644 -16.39 -4.71 -1.03
C ARG A 644 -17.86 -4.54 -0.63
N THR A 645 -18.68 -4.00 -1.53
CA THR A 645 -20.09 -3.63 -1.31
C THR A 645 -20.34 -2.45 -0.36
N GLU A 646 -19.32 -1.86 0.24
CA GLU A 646 -19.44 -0.64 1.03
C GLU A 646 -19.55 0.58 0.11
N ARG A 647 -20.56 1.41 0.35
CA ARG A 647 -20.78 2.63 -0.42
C ARG A 647 -20.06 3.81 0.24
N VAL A 648 -19.02 4.31 -0.41
CA VAL A 648 -18.24 5.45 0.07
C VAL A 648 -18.56 6.71 -0.74
N ARG A 649 -18.66 7.84 -0.04
CA ARG A 649 -19.02 9.12 -0.61
C ARG A 649 -17.93 10.15 -0.27
N ARG A 650 -17.50 10.92 -1.28
CA ARG A 650 -16.56 12.04 -1.14
C ARG A 650 -17.08 13.28 -1.83
N GLN A 651 -16.91 14.41 -1.18
CA GLN A 651 -17.26 15.72 -1.74
C GLN A 651 -16.02 16.37 -2.36
N TYR A 652 -16.22 16.98 -3.51
CA TYR A 652 -15.23 17.76 -4.22
C TYR A 652 -15.80 19.13 -4.51
N ARG A 653 -14.95 20.15 -4.44
CA ARG A 653 -15.33 21.54 -4.72
C ARG A 653 -14.43 22.09 -5.82
N ALA A 654 -15.06 22.70 -6.82
CA ALA A 654 -14.37 23.47 -7.84
C ALA A 654 -14.32 24.95 -7.40
N MET A 655 -13.14 25.54 -7.22
CA MET A 655 -13.00 26.99 -6.99
C MET A 655 -13.12 27.74 -8.32
N GLY A 656 -13.92 28.81 -8.37
CA GLY A 656 -14.35 29.47 -9.61
C GLY A 656 -15.87 29.37 -9.88
N GLY A 657 -16.59 28.60 -9.06
CA GLY A 657 -18.07 28.54 -9.03
C GLY A 657 -18.58 27.87 -7.74
N ILE A 658 -19.85 28.08 -7.37
CA ILE A 658 -20.48 27.50 -6.14
C ILE A 658 -20.95 26.05 -6.39
N LEU A 659 -20.16 25.23 -7.09
CA LEU A 659 -20.55 23.86 -7.45
C LEU A 659 -19.76 22.84 -6.63
N SER A 660 -20.43 22.25 -5.66
CA SER A 660 -19.96 21.08 -4.92
C SER A 660 -20.48 19.81 -5.59
N GLY A 661 -19.57 18.94 -6.05
CA GLY A 661 -19.89 17.62 -6.60
C GLY A 661 -19.70 16.54 -5.54
N THR A 662 -20.48 15.47 -5.61
CA THR A 662 -20.33 14.32 -4.72
C THR A 662 -20.08 13.07 -5.54
N LEU A 663 -18.89 12.49 -5.41
CA LEU A 663 -18.59 11.17 -5.97
C LEU A 663 -19.05 10.09 -4.98
N THR A 664 -19.82 9.13 -5.47
CA THR A 664 -20.19 7.93 -4.71
C THR A 664 -19.60 6.72 -5.42
N TRP A 665 -18.86 5.90 -4.69
CA TRP A 665 -18.26 4.66 -5.18
C TRP A 665 -18.74 3.48 -4.34
N GLU A 666 -19.21 2.43 -4.99
CA GLU A 666 -19.61 1.16 -4.38
C GLU A 666 -18.95 0.02 -5.17
N PRO A 667 -17.79 -0.48 -4.71
CA PRO A 667 -17.08 -1.51 -5.44
C PRO A 667 -17.77 -2.87 -5.33
N ARG A 668 -18.08 -3.48 -6.48
CA ARG A 668 -18.67 -4.84 -6.55
C ARG A 668 -17.70 -5.90 -7.08
N GLY A 669 -16.62 -5.49 -7.73
CA GLY A 669 -15.60 -6.37 -8.30
C GLY A 669 -14.22 -5.71 -8.37
N THR A 670 -13.23 -6.50 -8.75
CA THR A 670 -11.80 -6.13 -8.81
C THR A 670 -11.36 -5.73 -10.24
N ALA A 671 -12.31 -5.33 -11.08
CA ALA A 671 -12.02 -4.94 -12.46
C ALA A 671 -11.36 -3.54 -12.48
N PRO A 672 -10.23 -3.36 -13.18
CA PRO A 672 -9.51 -2.09 -13.23
C PRO A 672 -10.42 -0.95 -13.67
N LEU A 673 -10.33 0.18 -12.97
CA LEU A 673 -11.18 1.34 -13.18
C LEU A 673 -10.32 2.61 -13.09
N THR A 674 -10.50 3.51 -14.05
CA THR A 674 -9.90 4.85 -14.03
C THR A 674 -11.04 5.87 -14.01
N ILE A 675 -11.06 6.72 -12.98
CA ILE A 675 -12.00 7.84 -12.89
C ILE A 675 -11.19 9.13 -12.79
N ASN A 676 -11.50 10.08 -13.65
CA ASN A 676 -11.04 11.45 -13.56
C ASN A 676 -12.25 12.34 -13.28
N LEU A 677 -12.14 13.26 -12.33
CA LEU A 677 -13.11 14.32 -12.14
C LEU A 677 -12.72 15.48 -13.04
N GLU A 678 -13.66 15.93 -13.86
CA GLU A 678 -13.50 17.11 -14.70
C GLU A 678 -14.33 18.26 -14.15
N ALA A 679 -13.74 19.44 -14.01
CA ALA A 679 -14.43 20.67 -13.69
C ALA A 679 -14.23 21.66 -14.82
N VAL A 680 -15.32 22.15 -15.40
CA VAL A 680 -15.31 23.09 -16.54
C VAL A 680 -15.75 24.47 -16.05
N GLY A 681 -14.92 25.48 -16.27
CA GLY A 681 -15.21 26.88 -15.93
C GLY A 681 -16.18 27.53 -16.93
N SER A 682 -16.69 28.72 -16.59
CA SER A 682 -17.55 29.54 -17.47
C SER A 682 -16.88 29.96 -18.78
N ASN A 683 -15.55 29.94 -18.80
CA ASN A 683 -14.68 30.17 -19.96
C ASN A 683 -14.41 28.89 -20.79
N ASN A 684 -15.11 27.79 -20.50
CA ASN A 684 -14.96 26.48 -21.15
C ASN A 684 -13.56 25.83 -20.98
N LEU A 685 -12.76 26.31 -20.01
CA LEU A 685 -11.50 25.68 -19.62
C LEU A 685 -11.77 24.58 -18.58
N SER A 686 -11.12 23.41 -18.72
CA SER A 686 -11.32 22.31 -17.80
C SER A 686 -10.08 21.96 -16.96
N ALA A 687 -10.33 21.57 -15.71
CA ALA A 687 -9.36 20.94 -14.83
C ALA A 687 -9.72 19.47 -14.60
N LEU A 688 -8.69 18.61 -14.50
CA LEU A 688 -8.84 17.18 -14.26
C LEU A 688 -8.16 16.78 -12.96
N LEU A 689 -8.90 16.08 -12.09
CA LEU A 689 -8.37 15.40 -10.90
C LEU A 689 -8.48 13.88 -11.11
N GLN A 690 -7.34 13.22 -11.24
CA GLN A 690 -7.27 11.77 -11.34
C GLN A 690 -7.43 11.13 -9.96
N LEU A 691 -8.33 10.15 -9.85
CA LEU A 691 -8.64 9.50 -8.59
C LEU A 691 -7.98 8.13 -8.45
N HIS A 692 -7.61 7.80 -7.20
CA HIS A 692 -7.03 6.53 -6.79
C HIS A 692 -8.03 5.74 -5.96
N PHE A 693 -8.25 4.47 -6.32
CA PHE A 693 -9.20 3.59 -5.64
C PHE A 693 -8.48 2.43 -4.97
N THR A 694 -8.71 2.28 -3.67
CA THR A 694 -8.22 1.15 -2.87
C THR A 694 -9.40 0.29 -2.43
N LEU A 695 -9.46 -0.93 -2.94
CA LEU A 695 -10.52 -1.90 -2.62
C LEU A 695 -10.04 -2.89 -1.57
N CYS A 696 -10.83 -3.06 -0.51
CA CYS A 696 -10.72 -4.17 0.41
C CYS A 696 -11.69 -5.30 0.01
N SER A 697 -11.15 -6.45 -0.40
CA SER A 697 -11.95 -7.58 -0.93
C SER A 697 -11.89 -8.82 -0.02
N CYS A 698 -11.73 -8.65 1.29
CA CYS A 698 -11.69 -9.76 2.23
C CYS A 698 -13.05 -10.45 2.36
N SER A 699 -13.04 -11.77 2.57
CA SER A 699 -14.23 -12.63 2.58
C SER A 699 -15.13 -12.46 3.81
N ARG A 700 -14.54 -12.12 4.97
CA ARG A 700 -15.21 -12.34 6.27
C ARG A 700 -15.17 -11.16 7.25
N ILE A 701 -14.31 -10.14 7.07
CA ILE A 701 -14.15 -9.01 8.03
C ILE A 701 -13.74 -7.71 7.31
N GLN A 702 -14.21 -6.56 7.82
CA GLN A 702 -13.82 -5.19 7.42
C GLN A 702 -12.43 -4.75 7.95
N GLU A 703 -11.43 -5.63 7.99
CA GLU A 703 -10.08 -5.29 8.48
C GLU A 703 -9.04 -5.55 7.39
N CYS A 704 -8.97 -4.62 6.44
CA CYS A 704 -7.85 -4.58 5.51
C CYS A 704 -6.67 -3.79 6.07
N ASP A 705 -5.48 -4.26 5.78
CA ASP A 705 -4.27 -3.47 5.91
C ASP A 705 -4.11 -2.58 4.67
N TYR A 706 -4.64 -1.36 4.76
CA TYR A 706 -4.52 -0.35 3.71
C TYR A 706 -3.10 0.21 3.53
N SER A 707 -2.16 -0.13 4.42
CA SER A 707 -0.74 0.21 4.26
C SER A 707 -0.01 -0.78 3.35
N ASN A 708 -0.52 -2.02 3.27
CA ASN A 708 0.05 -3.08 2.44
C ASN A 708 -0.87 -3.35 1.25
N THR A 709 -0.51 -2.78 0.10
CA THR A 709 -1.37 -2.84 -1.09
C THR A 709 -0.65 -3.33 -2.33
N ILE A 710 -1.41 -3.89 -3.28
CA ILE A 710 -0.91 -4.45 -4.54
C ILE A 710 -1.68 -3.91 -5.74
N THR A 711 -1.04 -3.88 -6.92
CA THR A 711 -1.67 -3.44 -8.17
C THR A 711 -2.19 -4.60 -9.00
N ILE A 712 -3.42 -4.53 -9.52
CA ILE A 712 -3.98 -5.56 -10.41
C ILE A 712 -3.65 -5.27 -11.88
N GLY A 713 -3.10 -6.27 -12.58
CA GLY A 713 -3.13 -6.33 -14.06
C GLY A 713 -2.15 -5.42 -14.82
N GLY A 714 -1.02 -5.03 -14.23
CA GLY A 714 0.01 -4.23 -14.93
C GLY A 714 -0.43 -2.83 -15.37
N SER A 715 -1.65 -2.43 -15.01
CA SER A 715 -2.21 -1.09 -15.22
C SER A 715 -1.81 -0.18 -14.06
N SER A 716 -1.66 1.12 -14.32
CA SER A 716 -1.23 2.12 -13.34
C SER A 716 -2.26 2.43 -12.25
N LEU A 717 -3.47 1.84 -12.28
CA LEU A 717 -4.58 2.20 -11.39
C LEU A 717 -5.54 1.03 -11.11
N GLN A 718 -5.25 0.25 -10.06
CA GLN A 718 -6.22 -0.21 -9.06
C GLN A 718 -5.45 -0.93 -7.95
N VAL A 719 -5.75 -0.55 -6.70
CA VAL A 719 -4.99 -0.96 -5.53
C VAL A 719 -5.85 -1.89 -4.67
N LEU A 720 -5.42 -3.13 -4.44
CA LEU A 720 -6.04 -4.02 -3.46
C LEU A 720 -5.33 -3.89 -2.13
N ALA A 721 -6.09 -3.72 -1.05
CA ALA A 721 -5.55 -3.83 0.29
C ALA A 721 -5.41 -5.29 0.72
N ALA A 722 -4.31 -5.60 1.40
CA ALA A 722 -4.08 -6.92 1.98
C ALA A 722 -5.09 -7.18 3.11
N CYS A 723 -5.51 -8.43 3.28
CA CYS A 723 -6.47 -8.80 4.30
C CYS A 723 -5.82 -9.18 5.63
N ARG A 724 -6.43 -8.74 6.75
CA ARG A 724 -6.17 -9.30 8.08
C ARG A 724 -7.17 -10.42 8.35
N CYS A 725 -6.66 -11.61 8.61
CA CYS A 725 -7.45 -12.81 8.77
C CYS A 725 -7.52 -13.17 10.25
N GLU A 726 -8.73 -13.29 10.78
CA GLU A 726 -8.97 -13.79 12.13
C GLU A 726 -9.32 -15.28 12.14
N GLY A 727 -9.24 -15.90 13.31
CA GLY A 727 -9.70 -17.27 13.53
C GLY A 727 -8.91 -18.34 12.79
N GLY A 728 -7.67 -18.06 12.36
CA GLY A 728 -6.79 -19.00 11.66
C GLY A 728 -6.98 -19.08 10.14
N TYR A 729 -7.83 -18.22 9.57
CA TYR A 729 -8.01 -18.13 8.12
C TYR A 729 -6.72 -17.61 7.43
N SER A 730 -6.49 -18.05 6.21
CA SER A 730 -5.32 -17.67 5.42
C SER A 730 -5.68 -17.34 3.97
N GLY A 731 -4.65 -17.04 3.17
CA GLY A 731 -4.79 -16.58 1.79
C GLY A 731 -4.93 -15.06 1.64
N PRO A 732 -4.69 -14.52 0.43
CA PRO A 732 -4.70 -13.08 0.14
C PRO A 732 -6.01 -12.37 0.47
N PHE A 733 -7.15 -13.09 0.51
CA PHE A 733 -8.47 -12.56 0.81
C PHE A 733 -9.13 -13.21 2.03
N CYS A 734 -8.37 -13.92 2.87
CA CYS A 734 -8.87 -14.75 3.97
C CYS A 734 -9.89 -15.79 3.50
N GLN A 735 -9.69 -16.33 2.29
CA GLN A 735 -10.61 -17.31 1.71
C GLN A 735 -10.31 -18.74 2.18
N ASP A 736 -9.09 -18.99 2.65
CA ASP A 736 -8.64 -20.34 3.02
C ASP A 736 -8.96 -20.56 4.51
N PRO A 737 -9.73 -21.60 4.86
CA PRO A 737 -10.05 -21.90 6.26
C PRO A 737 -8.82 -22.33 7.05
N PRO A 738 -8.88 -22.28 8.39
CA PRO A 738 -7.85 -22.85 9.25
C PRO A 738 -7.70 -24.33 8.90
N ASP A 739 -6.48 -24.73 8.57
CA ASP A 739 -6.13 -26.13 8.37
C ASP A 739 -5.61 -26.70 9.69
N PRO A 740 -6.36 -27.60 10.36
CA PRO A 740 -5.91 -28.25 11.59
C PRO A 740 -4.58 -29.01 11.42
N CYS A 741 -4.23 -29.38 10.18
CA CYS A 741 -3.01 -30.10 9.82
C CYS A 741 -1.82 -29.20 9.46
N ALA A 742 -2.02 -27.88 9.32
CA ALA A 742 -0.96 -26.95 8.92
C ALA A 742 0.25 -26.97 9.86
N GLN A 743 0.00 -27.23 11.14
CA GLN A 743 1.03 -27.25 12.19
C GLN A 743 1.84 -28.56 12.22
N GLY A 744 1.42 -29.59 11.47
CA GLY A 744 2.11 -30.87 11.37
C GLY A 744 1.92 -31.75 12.63
N CYS A 745 1.44 -32.97 12.41
CA CYS A 745 1.31 -33.96 13.49
C CYS A 745 2.64 -34.64 13.81
N PHE A 746 2.70 -35.26 14.99
CA PHE A 746 3.85 -36.04 15.41
C PHE A 746 4.14 -37.17 14.40
N PRO A 747 5.41 -37.54 14.16
CA PRO A 747 5.77 -38.60 13.23
C PRO A 747 4.98 -39.91 13.45
N GLY A 748 4.31 -40.39 12.40
CA GLY A 748 3.48 -41.59 12.45
C GLY A 748 2.03 -41.37 12.90
N VAL A 749 1.62 -40.14 13.24
CA VAL A 749 0.23 -39.77 13.52
C VAL A 749 -0.47 -39.35 12.22
N HIS A 750 -1.66 -39.89 11.98
CA HIS A 750 -2.50 -39.47 10.86
C HIS A 750 -3.17 -38.12 11.17
N CYS A 751 -3.14 -37.20 10.19
CA CYS A 751 -3.87 -35.95 10.29
C CYS A 751 -5.15 -36.00 9.46
N ASP A 752 -6.27 -35.70 10.10
CA ASP A 752 -7.57 -35.53 9.48
C ASP A 752 -7.84 -34.04 9.26
N SER A 753 -8.29 -33.65 8.06
CA SER A 753 -8.47 -32.24 7.68
C SER A 753 -9.62 -31.52 8.41
N LEU A 754 -10.48 -32.25 9.13
CA LEU A 754 -11.57 -31.70 9.95
C LEU A 754 -11.27 -31.81 11.45
N ALA A 755 -10.69 -32.92 11.90
CA ALA A 755 -10.46 -33.22 13.32
C ALA A 755 -9.04 -32.91 13.82
N GLY A 756 -8.06 -32.72 12.92
CA GLY A 756 -6.65 -32.50 13.27
C GLY A 756 -5.89 -33.79 13.52
N CYS A 757 -4.89 -33.72 14.41
CA CYS A 757 -4.03 -34.87 14.70
C CYS A 757 -4.77 -35.99 15.44
N GLY A 758 -4.61 -37.22 14.95
CA GLY A 758 -5.08 -38.42 15.64
C GLY A 758 -4.28 -38.75 16.91
N PRO A 759 -4.56 -39.88 17.58
CA PRO A 759 -3.84 -40.26 18.80
C PRO A 759 -2.36 -40.54 18.57
N CYS A 760 -1.53 -40.32 19.60
CA CYS A 760 -0.10 -40.64 19.57
C CYS A 760 0.17 -42.13 19.28
N PRO A 761 1.32 -42.47 18.67
CA PRO A 761 1.71 -43.86 18.41
C PRO A 761 1.82 -44.70 19.69
N ALA A 762 1.71 -46.03 19.56
CA ALA A 762 1.73 -46.94 20.70
C ALA A 762 2.99 -46.77 21.58
N GLY A 763 2.79 -46.62 22.89
CA GLY A 763 3.85 -46.38 23.89
C GLY A 763 4.08 -44.91 24.24
N LEU A 764 3.52 -43.98 23.45
CA LEU A 764 3.55 -42.54 23.67
C LEU A 764 2.17 -42.02 24.11
N THR A 765 2.16 -40.90 24.82
CA THR A 765 0.95 -40.18 25.25
C THR A 765 1.02 -38.72 24.83
N GLY A 766 -0.14 -38.11 24.56
CA GLY A 766 -0.20 -36.72 24.09
C GLY A 766 -1.46 -36.43 23.27
N ASP A 767 -1.51 -35.26 22.64
CA ASP A 767 -2.61 -34.78 21.81
C ASP A 767 -2.43 -35.10 20.31
N GLY A 768 -1.45 -35.94 19.96
CA GLY A 768 -1.13 -36.30 18.58
C GLY A 768 -0.19 -35.32 17.86
N ARG A 769 -0.04 -34.11 18.40
CA ARG A 769 0.94 -33.13 17.94
C ARG A 769 2.18 -33.15 18.82
N HIS A 770 1.98 -33.19 20.13
CA HIS A 770 3.03 -33.30 21.13
C HIS A 770 2.94 -34.67 21.78
N CYS A 771 3.80 -35.60 21.36
CA CYS A 771 3.83 -36.97 21.90
C CYS A 771 5.09 -37.19 22.72
N CYS A 772 4.94 -37.75 23.93
CA CYS A 772 6.06 -38.07 24.83
C CYS A 772 5.98 -39.50 25.38
N GLY A 773 7.13 -40.03 25.81
CA GLY A 773 7.23 -41.37 26.39
C GLY A 773 6.50 -41.49 27.74
N SER A 774 5.68 -42.52 27.90
CA SER A 774 4.92 -42.74 29.14
C SER A 774 5.84 -43.17 30.30
N ALA A 775 5.95 -42.32 31.34
CA ALA A 775 6.49 -42.74 32.64
C ALA A 775 5.55 -43.75 33.37
N CYS A 776 4.28 -43.83 32.94
CA CYS A 776 3.21 -44.59 33.59
C CYS A 776 2.90 -45.93 32.90
N SER A 777 3.84 -46.55 32.18
CA SER A 777 3.64 -47.78 31.40
C SER A 777 3.13 -48.99 32.23
N SER A 778 3.18 -48.93 33.56
CA SER A 778 2.64 -49.93 34.50
C SER A 778 1.29 -49.58 35.12
N TYR A 779 0.71 -48.40 34.83
CA TYR A 779 -0.56 -47.95 35.40
C TYR A 779 -1.62 -47.88 34.31
N SER A 780 -2.75 -48.54 34.53
CA SER A 780 -3.95 -48.40 33.70
C SER A 780 -5.00 -47.60 34.48
N CYS A 781 -5.86 -46.89 33.75
CA CYS A 781 -7.03 -46.28 34.35
C CYS A 781 -7.87 -47.36 35.06
N PRO A 782 -8.26 -47.15 36.34
CA PRO A 782 -9.10 -48.10 37.06
C PRO A 782 -10.38 -48.37 36.26
N THR A 783 -10.79 -49.65 36.18
CA THR A 783 -11.98 -50.06 35.44
C THR A 783 -13.21 -49.35 36.03
N GLY A 784 -13.92 -48.56 35.22
CA GLY A 784 -15.08 -47.79 35.66
C GLY A 784 -14.75 -46.46 36.37
N TYR A 785 -13.52 -45.94 36.25
CA TYR A 785 -13.14 -44.64 36.83
C TYR A 785 -13.97 -43.47 36.24
N CYS A 786 -14.21 -43.48 34.93
CA CYS A 786 -15.09 -42.52 34.26
C CYS A 786 -16.42 -43.18 33.90
N SER A 787 -17.52 -42.49 34.18
CA SER A 787 -18.88 -42.96 33.89
C SER A 787 -19.48 -42.27 32.66
N ASN A 788 -20.63 -42.76 32.18
CA ASN A 788 -21.47 -42.12 31.16
C ASN A 788 -20.75 -41.67 29.86
N GLY A 789 -19.82 -42.49 29.35
CA GLY A 789 -19.07 -42.20 28.12
C GLY A 789 -17.89 -41.26 28.31
N GLY A 790 -17.48 -40.97 29.55
CA GLY A 790 -16.24 -40.26 29.83
C GLY A 790 -15.00 -41.10 29.49
N HIS A 791 -14.00 -40.46 28.88
CA HIS A 791 -12.72 -41.09 28.57
C HIS A 791 -11.71 -40.82 29.68
N CYS A 792 -11.08 -41.87 30.20
CA CYS A 792 -10.07 -41.76 31.25
C CYS A 792 -8.67 -41.61 30.65
N HIS A 793 -7.90 -40.67 31.20
CA HIS A 793 -6.49 -40.45 30.87
C HIS A 793 -5.68 -40.29 32.15
N LEU A 794 -4.40 -40.66 32.12
CA LEU A 794 -3.48 -40.49 33.24
C LEU A 794 -2.72 -39.17 33.09
N HIS A 795 -2.57 -38.44 34.19
CA HIS A 795 -1.75 -37.24 34.22
C HIS A 795 -0.28 -37.60 33.89
N PRO A 796 0.38 -36.90 32.94
CA PRO A 796 1.63 -37.37 32.32
C PRO A 796 2.80 -37.60 33.29
N ILE A 797 2.81 -36.91 34.44
CA ILE A 797 3.92 -36.93 35.40
C ILE A 797 3.53 -37.61 36.73
N THR A 798 2.29 -37.42 37.18
CA THR A 798 1.83 -37.91 38.50
C THR A 798 1.10 -39.25 38.42
N CYS A 799 0.83 -39.76 37.20
CA CYS A 799 0.06 -40.97 36.94
C CYS A 799 -1.33 -40.99 37.62
N THR A 800 -1.89 -39.81 37.91
CA THR A 800 -3.22 -39.70 38.52
C THR A 800 -4.30 -39.76 37.43
N PRO A 801 -5.31 -40.64 37.55
CA PRO A 801 -6.38 -40.74 36.55
C PRO A 801 -7.32 -39.53 36.58
N SER A 802 -7.71 -39.04 35.40
CA SER A 802 -8.66 -37.95 35.19
C SER A 802 -9.60 -38.28 34.04
N CYS A 803 -10.82 -37.75 34.07
CA CYS A 803 -11.83 -37.99 33.04
C CYS A 803 -12.03 -36.77 32.13
N THR A 804 -12.12 -36.99 30.82
CA THR A 804 -12.78 -36.05 29.90
C THR A 804 -14.23 -36.46 29.75
N CYS A 805 -15.13 -35.62 30.25
CA CYS A 805 -16.56 -35.89 30.28
C CYS A 805 -17.30 -35.32 29.07
N PRO A 806 -18.36 -35.99 28.57
CA PRO A 806 -19.26 -35.40 27.60
C PRO A 806 -19.91 -34.10 28.13
N PRO A 807 -20.30 -33.14 27.25
CA PRO A 807 -20.74 -31.80 27.65
C PRO A 807 -21.87 -31.71 28.69
N ALA A 808 -22.65 -32.77 28.83
CA ALA A 808 -23.76 -32.82 29.78
C ALA A 808 -23.32 -33.03 31.26
N PHE A 809 -22.11 -33.52 31.50
CA PHE A 809 -21.60 -33.89 32.84
C PHE A 809 -20.59 -32.87 33.37
N THR A 810 -20.58 -32.67 34.69
CA THR A 810 -19.90 -31.51 35.33
C THR A 810 -18.92 -31.87 36.43
N ASP A 811 -18.92 -33.11 36.91
CA ASP A 811 -18.01 -33.60 37.93
C ASP A 811 -16.82 -34.38 37.34
N GLN A 812 -15.81 -34.62 38.18
CA GLN A 812 -14.53 -35.22 37.78
C GLN A 812 -14.60 -36.69 37.32
N HIS A 813 -15.71 -37.39 37.58
CA HIS A 813 -15.90 -38.79 37.18
C HIS A 813 -17.08 -38.98 36.21
N CYS A 814 -17.65 -37.87 35.70
CA CYS A 814 -18.77 -37.84 34.77
C CYS A 814 -20.05 -38.52 35.29
N LEU A 815 -20.31 -38.45 36.60
CA LEU A 815 -21.48 -39.01 37.29
C LEU A 815 -22.58 -37.96 37.54
N VAL A 816 -22.25 -36.68 37.63
CA VAL A 816 -23.19 -35.61 37.93
C VAL A 816 -23.44 -34.80 36.67
N ALA A 817 -24.66 -34.91 36.16
CA ALA A 817 -25.11 -34.10 35.05
C ALA A 817 -25.34 -32.63 35.49
N GLY A 818 -25.30 -31.70 34.55
CA GLY A 818 -25.44 -30.27 34.86
C GLY A 818 -25.11 -29.33 33.70
N GLY A 819 -24.39 -29.82 32.70
CA GLY A 819 -24.07 -29.09 31.48
C GLY A 819 -25.19 -29.15 30.45
N ASP A 820 -25.13 -28.24 29.48
CA ASP A 820 -26.09 -28.14 28.38
C ASP A 820 -25.53 -28.88 27.16
N PHE A 821 -26.40 -29.55 26.39
CA PHE A 821 -25.97 -30.32 25.21
C PHE A 821 -26.98 -30.19 24.06
N ARG A 822 -26.56 -30.52 22.84
CA ARG A 822 -27.45 -30.50 21.66
C ARG A 822 -28.14 -31.87 21.49
N PRO A 823 -29.47 -31.92 21.31
CA PRO A 823 -30.20 -33.17 21.08
C PRO A 823 -29.96 -33.71 19.67
N LEU A 824 -29.99 -35.03 19.54
CA LEU A 824 -30.02 -35.72 18.25
C LEU A 824 -31.47 -35.84 17.76
N PRO A 825 -31.75 -35.67 16.46
CA PRO A 825 -33.09 -35.84 15.90
C PRO A 825 -33.51 -37.32 15.92
N ILE A 826 -34.82 -37.57 16.08
CA ILE A 826 -35.39 -38.93 15.98
C ILE A 826 -35.28 -39.41 14.53
N ALA A 827 -34.64 -40.57 14.33
CA ALA A 827 -34.53 -41.18 13.00
C ALA A 827 -35.93 -41.52 12.45
N GLY A 828 -36.30 -40.90 11.32
CA GLY A 828 -37.58 -41.12 10.64
C GLY A 828 -38.36 -39.85 10.22
N GLY A 829 -37.83 -38.64 10.47
CA GLY A 829 -38.46 -37.39 10.04
C GLY A 829 -37.98 -36.90 8.67
N CYS A 830 -38.90 -36.83 7.71
CA CYS A 830 -38.84 -36.26 6.35
C CYS A 830 -37.58 -35.48 5.92
N LEU A 831 -36.92 -35.94 4.85
CA LEU A 831 -35.91 -35.19 4.09
C LEU A 831 -36.54 -34.61 2.81
N CYS A 832 -36.36 -33.31 2.55
CA CYS A 832 -36.90 -32.62 1.36
C CYS A 832 -36.05 -32.87 0.09
N PRO A 833 -36.65 -32.85 -1.12
CA PRO A 833 -35.91 -33.09 -2.36
C PRO A 833 -35.05 -31.88 -2.80
N VAL A 834 -33.88 -32.15 -3.38
CA VAL A 834 -32.93 -31.19 -3.96
C VAL A 834 -32.97 -31.28 -5.49
N GLY A 835 -33.22 -30.17 -6.19
CA GLY A 835 -33.17 -30.10 -7.65
C GLY A 835 -31.75 -29.84 -8.16
N VAL A 836 -31.34 -30.53 -9.24
CA VAL A 836 -30.05 -30.35 -9.90
C VAL A 836 -30.28 -29.69 -11.27
N SER A 837 -29.53 -28.63 -11.59
CA SER A 837 -29.60 -27.94 -12.89
C SER A 837 -28.21 -27.84 -13.54
N PRO A 838 -28.08 -28.09 -14.87
CA PRO A 838 -26.82 -27.85 -15.57
C PRO A 838 -26.66 -26.37 -15.96
N ASN A 839 -25.43 -25.88 -15.80
CA ASN A 839 -25.01 -24.49 -15.95
C ASN A 839 -25.35 -23.86 -17.34
N PRO A 840 -26.01 -22.68 -17.42
CA PRO A 840 -26.27 -22.03 -18.71
C PRO A 840 -25.28 -20.89 -18.99
N ALA A 841 -24.46 -21.07 -20.03
CA ALA A 841 -23.83 -19.96 -20.74
C ALA A 841 -24.86 -19.34 -21.71
N HIS A 842 -25.50 -18.24 -21.28
CA HIS A 842 -26.27 -17.20 -22.02
C HIS A 842 -27.72 -16.95 -21.54
N PRO A 843 -28.21 -15.68 -21.60
CA PRO A 843 -29.39 -15.23 -20.88
C PRO A 843 -30.64 -15.23 -21.77
N SER A 844 -31.76 -15.81 -21.30
CA SER A 844 -33.10 -15.29 -21.62
C SER A 844 -34.22 -15.95 -20.81
N ALA A 845 -35.24 -15.12 -20.54
CA ALA A 845 -36.62 -15.43 -20.20
C ALA A 845 -36.96 -16.01 -18.80
N ARG A 846 -37.61 -15.16 -17.99
CA ARG A 846 -38.59 -15.60 -16.98
C ARG A 846 -39.68 -16.42 -17.66
N MET A 847 -39.89 -17.66 -17.24
CA MET A 847 -41.14 -18.38 -17.41
C MET A 847 -41.54 -19.04 -16.07
N HIS A 848 -42.69 -18.61 -15.54
CA HIS A 848 -43.43 -19.35 -14.51
C HIS A 848 -44.16 -20.51 -15.20
N GLY A 849 -43.85 -21.75 -14.81
CA GLY A 849 -44.59 -22.93 -15.28
C GLY A 849 -43.90 -24.27 -14.96
N GLU A 850 -44.40 -24.94 -13.92
CA GLU A 850 -44.40 -26.40 -13.66
C GLU A 850 -43.10 -27.23 -13.78
N VAL A 851 -42.56 -27.58 -12.61
CA VAL A 851 -41.36 -28.40 -12.34
C VAL A 851 -41.57 -29.92 -12.58
N TRP A 852 -42.73 -30.36 -13.06
CA TRP A 852 -43.07 -31.79 -13.13
C TRP A 852 -42.48 -32.55 -14.35
N SER A 853 -42.12 -31.88 -15.45
CA SER A 853 -41.68 -32.57 -16.67
C SER A 853 -40.20 -32.97 -16.74
N LEU A 854 -39.35 -32.45 -15.84
CA LEU A 854 -37.92 -32.76 -15.80
C LEU A 854 -37.59 -34.07 -15.05
N CYS A 855 -38.46 -34.51 -14.14
CA CYS A 855 -38.27 -35.78 -13.42
C CYS A 855 -38.41 -37.00 -14.34
N ASP A 856 -39.27 -36.93 -15.37
CA ASP A 856 -39.45 -38.03 -16.32
C ASP A 856 -38.25 -38.18 -17.27
N ALA A 857 -37.59 -37.08 -17.64
CA ALA A 857 -36.40 -37.11 -18.50
C ALA A 857 -35.16 -37.67 -17.78
N ALA A 858 -34.99 -37.39 -16.49
CA ALA A 858 -33.88 -37.91 -15.67
C ALA A 858 -34.02 -39.42 -15.41
N THR A 859 -35.25 -39.92 -15.27
CA THR A 859 -35.54 -41.34 -15.07
C THR A 859 -35.28 -42.16 -16.35
N ALA A 860 -35.48 -41.57 -17.54
CA ALA A 860 -35.20 -42.21 -18.82
C ALA A 860 -33.68 -42.35 -19.12
N LEU A 861 -32.85 -41.40 -18.66
CA LEU A 861 -31.39 -41.45 -18.79
C LEU A 861 -30.73 -42.53 -17.90
N LEU A 862 -31.35 -42.85 -16.77
CA LEU A 862 -30.87 -43.86 -15.81
C LEU A 862 -31.29 -45.31 -16.15
N ALA A 863 -32.16 -45.49 -17.15
CA ALA A 863 -32.67 -46.80 -17.56
C ALA A 863 -31.89 -47.47 -18.70
N ALA A 864 -30.79 -46.87 -19.19
CA ALA A 864 -29.98 -47.46 -20.26
C ALA A 864 -29.09 -48.61 -19.72
N PRO A 865 -29.20 -49.86 -20.23
CA PRO A 865 -28.58 -51.01 -19.57
C PRO A 865 -27.07 -51.21 -19.81
N SER A 866 -26.36 -50.31 -20.50
CA SER A 866 -24.90 -50.41 -20.65
C SER A 866 -24.31 -49.17 -21.32
N PHE A 867 -23.33 -48.52 -20.66
CA PHE A 867 -22.40 -47.62 -21.31
C PHE A 867 -21.08 -48.36 -21.57
N PRO A 868 -20.57 -48.41 -22.81
CA PRO A 868 -19.29 -49.04 -23.09
C PRO A 868 -18.17 -48.15 -22.55
N HIS A 869 -17.17 -48.79 -21.94
CA HIS A 869 -15.90 -48.19 -21.52
C HIS A 869 -15.37 -47.21 -22.58
N ARG A 870 -15.17 -45.95 -22.18
CA ARG A 870 -14.29 -45.01 -22.89
C ARG A 870 -13.38 -44.33 -21.89
N THR A 871 -12.09 -44.61 -22.05
CA THR A 871 -10.98 -43.80 -21.57
C THR A 871 -10.95 -42.51 -22.37
N ASP A 872 -11.32 -41.38 -21.76
CA ASP A 872 -10.68 -40.10 -22.04
C ASP A 872 -11.01 -39.05 -20.96
N SER A 873 -10.20 -38.01 -20.94
CA SER A 873 -9.80 -37.17 -19.82
C SER A 873 -10.66 -35.93 -19.54
N ASP A 874 -11.98 -36.01 -19.68
CA ASP A 874 -12.89 -34.89 -19.36
C ASP A 874 -13.93 -35.28 -18.31
N GLY A 875 -13.71 -34.84 -17.07
CA GLY A 875 -14.70 -34.98 -15.99
C GLY A 875 -15.89 -34.04 -16.23
N VAL A 876 -17.11 -34.58 -16.22
CA VAL A 876 -18.33 -33.77 -16.28
C VAL A 876 -18.56 -33.12 -14.91
N THR A 877 -18.36 -31.81 -14.82
CA THR A 877 -18.68 -31.00 -13.62
C THR A 877 -20.15 -30.59 -13.61
N PHE A 878 -20.89 -30.96 -12.56
CA PHE A 878 -22.24 -30.46 -12.30
C PHE A 878 -22.19 -29.40 -11.20
N SER A 879 -22.83 -28.24 -11.41
CA SER A 879 -23.05 -27.26 -10.32
C SER A 879 -24.39 -27.55 -9.66
N VAL A 880 -24.37 -27.99 -8.41
CA VAL A 880 -25.59 -28.07 -7.60
C VAL A 880 -25.81 -26.70 -6.97
N VAL A 881 -26.84 -25.98 -7.43
CA VAL A 881 -27.23 -24.69 -6.85
C VAL A 881 -28.57 -24.87 -6.15
N SER A 882 -28.57 -24.64 -4.83
CA SER A 882 -29.75 -24.63 -3.98
C SER A 882 -30.04 -23.17 -3.62
N GLU A 883 -31.03 -22.55 -4.25
CA GLU A 883 -31.49 -21.20 -3.89
C GLU A 883 -32.89 -21.27 -3.28
N PHE A 884 -32.99 -20.88 -2.01
CA PHE A 884 -34.25 -20.77 -1.29
C PHE A 884 -34.47 -19.32 -0.86
N ALA A 885 -35.64 -18.76 -1.18
CA ALA A 885 -36.04 -17.44 -0.73
C ALA A 885 -37.06 -17.58 0.40
N TYR A 886 -36.65 -17.32 1.65
CA TYR A 886 -37.56 -17.20 2.78
C TYR A 886 -37.20 -16.05 3.70
N ASP A 887 -38.24 -15.47 4.29
CA ASP A 887 -38.20 -14.33 5.17
C ASP A 887 -38.11 -14.82 6.63
N SER A 888 -37.19 -14.24 7.41
CA SER A 888 -36.84 -14.50 8.83
C SER A 888 -35.69 -15.47 9.15
N HIS A 889 -34.90 -15.04 10.15
CA HIS A 889 -33.58 -15.51 10.56
C HIS A 889 -33.58 -16.87 11.30
N SER A 890 -32.76 -17.85 10.86
CA SER A 890 -31.88 -18.77 11.65
C SER A 890 -31.69 -20.21 11.09
N THR A 891 -30.47 -20.75 11.32
CA THR A 891 -29.89 -22.13 11.29
C THR A 891 -30.30 -23.23 10.29
N ILE A 892 -31.57 -23.38 9.87
CA ILE A 892 -31.94 -24.34 8.80
C ILE A 892 -31.21 -23.98 7.49
N ILE A 893 -30.97 -22.68 7.32
CA ILE A 893 -30.24 -22.06 6.21
C ILE A 893 -28.78 -22.54 6.16
N GLN A 894 -28.10 -22.76 7.30
CA GLN A 894 -26.68 -23.12 7.30
C GLN A 894 -26.47 -24.59 6.89
N PHE A 895 -27.30 -25.51 7.40
CA PHE A 895 -27.22 -26.91 6.97
C PHE A 895 -27.59 -27.06 5.48
N LEU A 896 -28.67 -26.41 5.03
CA LEU A 896 -29.12 -26.49 3.63
C LEU A 896 -28.15 -25.80 2.65
N ASN A 897 -27.52 -24.69 3.03
CA ASN A 897 -26.62 -23.94 2.14
C ASN A 897 -25.15 -24.37 2.24
N GLU A 898 -24.67 -24.85 3.39
CA GLU A 898 -23.24 -25.09 3.64
C GLU A 898 -22.86 -26.56 3.83
N GLU A 899 -23.76 -27.39 4.39
CA GLU A 899 -23.44 -28.79 4.75
C GLU A 899 -24.06 -29.82 3.79
N LEU A 900 -25.29 -29.58 3.33
CA LEU A 900 -26.01 -30.44 2.38
C LEU A 900 -25.27 -30.62 1.04
N PRO A 901 -24.63 -29.59 0.44
CA PRO A 901 -23.84 -29.77 -0.78
C PRO A 901 -22.70 -30.77 -0.57
N ARG A 902 -21.96 -30.69 0.55
CA ARG A 902 -20.86 -31.63 0.85
C ARG A 902 -21.36 -33.05 1.08
N ALA A 903 -22.50 -33.22 1.74
CA ALA A 903 -23.10 -34.52 1.97
C ALA A 903 -23.51 -35.21 0.64
N ILE A 904 -24.10 -34.44 -0.29
CA ILE A 904 -24.46 -34.92 -1.63
C ILE A 904 -23.21 -35.25 -2.44
N THR A 905 -22.19 -34.38 -2.45
CA THR A 905 -20.92 -34.62 -3.15
C THR A 905 -20.20 -35.87 -2.60
N GLY A 906 -20.24 -36.07 -1.27
CA GLY A 906 -19.66 -37.25 -0.62
C GLY A 906 -20.42 -38.55 -0.89
N ALA A 907 -21.73 -38.50 -1.12
CA ALA A 907 -22.53 -39.64 -1.56
C ALA A 907 -22.28 -39.98 -3.05
N PHE A 908 -22.15 -38.96 -3.91
CA PHE A 908 -21.92 -39.14 -5.35
C PHE A 908 -20.51 -39.69 -5.69
N ASN A 909 -19.50 -39.30 -4.90
CA ASN A 909 -18.10 -39.68 -5.15
C ASN A 909 -17.69 -41.06 -4.59
N ARG A 910 -18.54 -41.71 -3.79
CA ARG A 910 -18.34 -43.10 -3.34
C ARG A 910 -18.99 -44.04 -4.35
N HIS A 911 -18.20 -44.67 -5.22
CA HIS A 911 -18.66 -45.45 -6.36
C HIS A 911 -19.74 -46.53 -6.09
N TRP A 912 -20.75 -46.53 -6.98
CA TRP A 912 -21.57 -47.64 -7.50
C TRP A 912 -22.11 -48.70 -6.52
N GLY A 913 -23.27 -48.39 -5.93
CA GLY A 913 -24.28 -49.37 -5.52
C GLY A 913 -25.67 -48.91 -5.97
N GLN A 914 -26.28 -49.60 -6.94
CA GLN A 914 -27.57 -49.24 -7.58
C GLN A 914 -28.81 -49.24 -6.65
N GLN A 915 -28.64 -49.33 -5.33
CA GLN A 915 -29.73 -49.58 -4.39
C GLN A 915 -30.03 -48.42 -3.42
N GLU A 916 -29.07 -47.54 -3.10
CA GLU A 916 -29.26 -46.48 -2.08
C GLU A 916 -29.95 -45.20 -2.62
N LEU A 917 -29.84 -44.90 -3.92
CA LEU A 917 -30.44 -43.69 -4.51
C LEU A 917 -31.97 -43.74 -4.63
N ARG A 918 -32.58 -44.94 -4.51
CA ARG A 918 -34.04 -45.11 -4.60
C ARG A 918 -34.77 -44.69 -3.32
N GLU A 919 -34.08 -44.64 -2.18
CA GLU A 919 -34.67 -44.26 -0.89
C GLU A 919 -34.74 -42.74 -0.66
N VAL A 920 -33.99 -41.95 -1.43
CA VAL A 920 -33.89 -40.49 -1.25
C VAL A 920 -35.06 -39.72 -1.90
N MET A 921 -35.86 -40.36 -2.76
CA MET A 921 -36.87 -39.69 -3.59
C MET A 921 -38.30 -40.19 -3.35
N ASN A 922 -38.82 -40.08 -2.12
CA ASN A 922 -40.27 -40.12 -1.88
C ASN A 922 -40.80 -38.75 -1.42
N PRO A 923 -41.90 -38.22 -1.99
CA PRO A 923 -42.35 -36.85 -1.74
C PRO A 923 -43.34 -36.74 -0.57
N CYS A 924 -43.21 -35.69 0.27
CA CYS A 924 -44.26 -35.01 1.08
C CYS A 924 -43.57 -33.92 1.96
N LEU A 925 -44.02 -32.66 2.18
CA LEU A 925 -45.32 -31.97 2.26
C LEU A 925 -45.23 -30.52 1.70
N PRO A 926 -46.35 -29.80 1.46
CA PRO A 926 -46.40 -28.52 0.71
C PRO A 926 -46.42 -27.21 1.54
N SER A 927 -45.86 -27.14 2.76
CA SER A 927 -45.97 -25.91 3.59
C SER A 927 -44.83 -25.71 4.61
N PRO A 928 -44.48 -24.46 4.99
CA PRO A 928 -43.39 -24.17 5.92
C PRO A 928 -43.69 -24.66 7.36
N VAL A 929 -42.71 -25.33 7.96
CA VAL A 929 -42.79 -25.93 9.31
C VAL A 929 -42.24 -24.95 10.35
N THR A 930 -42.98 -24.73 11.42
CA THR A 930 -42.64 -23.81 12.53
C THR A 930 -41.71 -24.46 13.58
N VAL A 931 -40.99 -23.65 14.36
CA VAL A 931 -40.13 -24.13 15.48
C VAL A 931 -40.92 -24.97 16.50
N SER A 932 -42.20 -24.65 16.71
CA SER A 932 -43.12 -25.43 17.55
C SER A 932 -43.37 -26.84 17.03
N GLU A 933 -43.41 -27.03 15.72
CA GLU A 933 -43.62 -28.34 15.09
C GLU A 933 -42.32 -29.16 15.13
N LEU A 934 -41.17 -28.52 14.87
CA LEU A 934 -39.85 -29.16 14.94
C LEU A 934 -39.47 -29.66 16.34
N ARG A 935 -39.95 -29.02 17.41
CA ARG A 935 -39.69 -29.43 18.81
C ARG A 935 -40.06 -30.89 19.10
N HIS A 936 -41.01 -31.48 18.36
CA HIS A 936 -41.42 -32.89 18.55
C HIS A 936 -40.37 -33.90 18.07
N TYR A 937 -39.41 -33.49 17.26
CA TYR A 937 -38.40 -34.36 16.66
C TYR A 937 -37.06 -34.37 17.40
N PHE A 938 -36.89 -33.54 18.43
CA PHE A 938 -35.63 -33.38 19.18
C PHE A 938 -35.80 -33.70 20.67
N PRO A 939 -35.70 -34.98 21.08
CA PRO A 939 -35.83 -35.37 22.47
C PRO A 939 -34.58 -35.03 23.30
N CYS A 940 -34.79 -34.56 24.54
CA CYS A 940 -33.72 -34.31 25.51
C CYS A 940 -33.46 -35.51 26.42
N ASN A 941 -33.34 -36.70 25.84
CA ASN A 941 -33.08 -37.92 26.60
C ASN A 941 -31.56 -38.11 26.76
N LEU A 942 -31.04 -37.85 27.96
CA LEU A 942 -29.66 -38.15 28.35
C LEU A 942 -29.65 -39.46 29.17
N TYR A 943 -28.75 -40.40 28.87
CA TYR A 943 -28.56 -41.75 29.48
C TYR A 943 -29.15 -41.98 30.89
N GLY A 944 -30.47 -42.11 31.02
CA GLY A 944 -31.13 -42.33 32.31
C GLY A 944 -31.26 -41.09 33.23
N TYR A 945 -30.86 -39.89 32.81
CA TYR A 945 -31.01 -38.62 33.55
C TYR A 945 -32.29 -37.89 33.11
N LYS A 946 -33.28 -37.87 34.00
CA LYS A 946 -34.61 -37.31 33.70
C LYS A 946 -34.71 -35.82 34.05
N GLY A 947 -35.35 -35.04 33.17
CA GLY A 947 -35.79 -33.68 33.49
C GLY A 947 -35.17 -32.56 32.65
N TYR A 948 -34.23 -32.88 31.74
CA TYR A 948 -33.71 -31.90 30.78
C TYR A 948 -34.82 -31.30 29.92
N GLN A 949 -34.76 -29.98 29.71
CA GLN A 949 -35.78 -29.24 28.96
C GLN A 949 -35.22 -28.71 27.64
N LEU A 950 -35.94 -28.95 26.55
CA LEU A 950 -35.59 -28.48 25.23
C LEU A 950 -35.89 -26.98 25.07
N HIS A 951 -34.85 -26.20 24.80
CA HIS A 951 -34.94 -24.78 24.51
C HIS A 951 -34.44 -24.47 23.11
N TYR A 952 -35.04 -23.48 22.44
CA TYR A 952 -34.55 -22.98 21.16
C TYR A 952 -33.77 -21.69 21.39
N ILE A 953 -32.56 -21.59 20.86
CA ILE A 953 -31.70 -20.40 20.92
C ILE A 953 -31.41 -19.96 19.49
N GLY A 954 -31.81 -18.75 19.11
CA GLY A 954 -31.87 -18.30 17.71
C GLY A 954 -30.55 -18.33 16.91
N THR A 955 -29.39 -18.42 17.57
CA THR A 955 -28.07 -18.50 16.91
C THR A 955 -27.47 -19.91 16.92
N VAL A 956 -28.00 -20.83 17.73
CA VAL A 956 -27.36 -22.13 18.05
C VAL A 956 -28.30 -23.33 17.81
N GLY A 957 -29.60 -23.08 17.65
CA GLY A 957 -30.64 -24.08 17.45
C GLY A 957 -31.22 -24.64 18.75
N PHE A 958 -31.68 -25.89 18.70
CA PHE A 958 -32.24 -26.60 19.85
C PHE A 958 -31.14 -27.05 20.82
N VAL A 959 -31.30 -26.75 22.11
CA VAL A 959 -30.37 -27.10 23.19
C VAL A 959 -31.15 -27.67 24.36
N CYS A 960 -30.66 -28.77 24.92
CA CYS A 960 -31.18 -29.39 26.13
C CYS A 960 -30.53 -28.78 27.35
N ILE A 961 -31.31 -28.05 28.15
CA ILE A 961 -30.84 -27.32 29.32
C ILE A 961 -31.19 -28.08 30.59
N SER A 962 -30.21 -28.19 31.50
CA SER A 962 -30.39 -28.84 32.80
C SER A 962 -31.33 -28.04 33.71
N PRO A 963 -32.27 -28.68 34.46
CA PRO A 963 -33.07 -28.04 35.50
C PRO A 963 -32.24 -27.27 36.55
N CYS A 964 -31.05 -27.76 36.89
CA CYS A 964 -30.17 -27.09 37.85
C CYS A 964 -29.75 -25.68 37.39
N LYS A 965 -29.52 -25.47 36.08
CA LYS A 965 -29.24 -24.15 35.50
C LYS A 965 -30.48 -23.25 35.40
N LYS A 966 -31.68 -23.82 35.50
CA LYS A 966 -32.96 -23.10 35.52
C LYS A 966 -33.47 -22.78 36.93
N GLY A 967 -32.60 -22.80 37.94
CA GLY A 967 -32.97 -22.43 39.30
C GLY A 967 -33.85 -23.47 40.00
N TYR A 968 -33.55 -24.77 39.82
CA TYR A 968 -34.30 -25.83 40.47
C TYR A 968 -34.23 -25.75 42.02
N CYS A 969 -33.07 -25.41 42.58
CA CYS A 969 -32.91 -25.18 44.02
C CYS A 969 -33.10 -23.71 44.38
N GLN A 970 -33.90 -23.44 45.42
CA GLN A 970 -34.17 -22.10 45.92
C GLN A 970 -33.12 -21.67 46.96
N HIS A 971 -33.07 -20.36 47.25
CA HIS A 971 -32.23 -19.77 48.30
C HIS A 971 -30.73 -20.14 48.23
N GLY A 972 -30.19 -20.33 47.03
CA GLY A 972 -28.78 -20.64 46.82
C GLY A 972 -28.39 -22.09 47.15
N GLY A 973 -29.36 -23.00 47.28
CA GLY A 973 -29.08 -24.43 47.44
C GLY A 973 -28.28 -25.00 46.27
N GLN A 974 -27.33 -25.89 46.58
CA GLN A 974 -26.48 -26.48 45.56
C GLN A 974 -27.22 -27.61 44.84
N CYS A 975 -27.39 -27.47 43.52
CA CYS A 975 -28.14 -28.43 42.71
C CYS A 975 -27.22 -29.47 42.09
N GLN A 976 -27.55 -30.75 42.26
CA GLN A 976 -26.91 -31.86 41.56
C GLN A 976 -27.96 -32.57 40.70
N HIS A 977 -27.67 -32.79 39.41
CA HIS A 977 -28.58 -33.51 38.53
C HIS A 977 -28.17 -34.98 38.45
N LEU A 978 -28.86 -35.82 39.23
CA LEU A 978 -28.63 -37.27 39.30
C LEU A 978 -29.59 -38.02 38.36
N PRO A 979 -29.37 -39.32 38.07
CA PRO A 979 -30.23 -40.08 37.15
C PRO A 979 -31.73 -40.02 37.49
N GLU A 980 -32.03 -40.03 38.79
CA GLU A 980 -33.40 -39.99 39.33
C GLU A 980 -34.07 -38.61 39.21
N GLY A 981 -33.30 -37.56 38.93
CA GLY A 981 -33.73 -36.17 38.80
C GLY A 981 -32.82 -35.18 39.54
N PRO A 982 -33.06 -33.86 39.40
CA PRO A 982 -32.32 -32.84 40.13
C PRO A 982 -32.60 -32.92 41.64
N THR A 983 -31.55 -32.91 42.45
CA THR A 983 -31.58 -32.93 43.92
C THR A 983 -30.88 -31.70 44.47
N CYS A 984 -31.39 -31.18 45.57
CA CYS A 984 -30.87 -29.97 46.20
C CYS A 984 -30.20 -30.30 47.53
N SER A 985 -28.98 -29.83 47.73
CA SER A 985 -28.35 -29.78 49.04
C SER A 985 -28.49 -28.36 49.62
N CYS A 986 -29.26 -28.28 50.70
CA CYS A 986 -29.57 -27.03 51.38
C CYS A 986 -28.48 -26.75 52.41
N LEU A 987 -27.53 -25.90 52.06
CA LEU A 987 -26.47 -25.49 52.97
C LEU A 987 -26.96 -24.29 53.80
N PRO A 988 -26.77 -24.30 55.13
CA PRO A 988 -27.05 -23.14 55.96
C PRO A 988 -26.14 -21.98 55.55
N PHE A 989 -26.73 -20.78 55.44
CA PHE A 989 -26.00 -19.55 55.14
C PHE A 989 -26.41 -18.47 56.12
N SER A 990 -25.42 -17.78 56.69
CA SER A 990 -25.65 -16.76 57.74
C SER A 990 -26.44 -17.36 58.92
N ILE A 991 -27.52 -16.71 59.36
CA ILE A 991 -28.41 -17.17 60.43
C ILE A 991 -29.53 -18.10 59.95
N PHE A 992 -29.62 -18.36 58.63
CA PHE A 992 -30.70 -19.13 58.03
C PHE A 992 -30.25 -20.55 57.68
N SER A 993 -31.09 -21.51 58.03
CA SER A 993 -30.98 -22.92 57.67
C SER A 993 -32.13 -23.27 56.72
N PRO A 994 -31.89 -23.23 55.40
CA PRO A 994 -32.88 -23.67 54.44
C PRO A 994 -33.09 -25.19 54.55
N ALA A 995 -34.33 -25.64 54.41
CA ALA A 995 -34.79 -27.02 54.47
C ALA A 995 -35.89 -27.27 53.43
N GLY A 996 -36.29 -28.52 53.23
CA GLY A 996 -37.22 -28.92 52.16
C GLY A 996 -36.51 -29.47 50.93
N ALA A 997 -37.25 -30.14 50.05
CA ALA A 997 -36.68 -30.94 48.95
C ALA A 997 -35.99 -30.07 47.87
N ARG A 998 -36.35 -28.78 47.79
CA ARG A 998 -35.78 -27.78 46.88
C ARG A 998 -35.20 -26.58 47.65
N CYS A 999 -34.95 -26.72 48.95
CA CYS A 999 -34.49 -25.65 49.84
C CYS A 999 -35.49 -24.49 49.98
N GLU A 1000 -36.78 -24.78 49.85
CA GLU A 1000 -37.86 -23.81 49.83
C GLU A 1000 -38.27 -23.30 51.22
N GLN A 1001 -38.00 -24.06 52.29
CA GLN A 1001 -38.32 -23.68 53.66
C GLN A 1001 -37.12 -22.98 54.29
N LEU A 1002 -37.31 -21.86 54.98
CA LEU A 1002 -36.22 -21.11 55.63
C LEU A 1002 -36.46 -21.06 57.14
N ALA A 1003 -35.55 -21.61 57.94
CA ALA A 1003 -35.59 -21.55 59.41
C ALA A 1003 -34.40 -20.76 59.96
N ILE A 1004 -34.52 -20.15 61.14
CA ILE A 1004 -33.39 -19.52 61.84
C ILE A 1004 -32.64 -20.59 62.63
N SER A 1005 -31.30 -20.58 62.61
CA SER A 1005 -30.51 -21.57 63.33
C SER A 1005 -30.74 -21.47 64.85
N PHE A 1006 -30.79 -22.62 65.53
CA PHE A 1006 -31.04 -22.68 66.97
C PHE A 1006 -30.00 -21.91 67.79
N THR A 1007 -28.75 -21.87 67.32
CA THR A 1007 -27.66 -21.08 67.93
C THR A 1007 -27.86 -19.58 67.74
N ALA A 1008 -28.37 -19.12 66.60
CA ALA A 1008 -28.73 -17.72 66.38
C ALA A 1008 -29.93 -17.31 67.24
N PHE A 1009 -30.94 -18.17 67.36
CA PHE A 1009 -32.08 -17.95 68.25
C PHE A 1009 -31.65 -17.82 69.72
N LEU A 1010 -30.81 -18.73 70.22
CA LEU A 1010 -30.26 -18.65 71.57
C LEU A 1010 -29.40 -17.41 71.79
N SER A 1011 -28.59 -17.02 70.81
CA SER A 1011 -27.77 -15.80 70.90
C SER A 1011 -28.63 -14.55 71.01
N ILE A 1012 -29.69 -14.45 70.22
CA ILE A 1012 -30.66 -13.34 70.29
C ILE A 1012 -31.39 -13.37 71.63
N LEU A 1013 -31.82 -14.54 72.10
CA LEU A 1013 -32.53 -14.70 73.38
C LEU A 1013 -31.66 -14.29 74.58
N VAL A 1014 -30.38 -14.68 74.60
CA VAL A 1014 -29.42 -14.31 75.65
C VAL A 1014 -29.17 -12.80 75.66
N VAL A 1015 -29.03 -12.17 74.48
CA VAL A 1015 -28.86 -10.71 74.37
C VAL A 1015 -30.11 -9.97 74.88
N VAL A 1016 -31.30 -10.43 74.53
CA VAL A 1016 -32.56 -9.84 75.02
C VAL A 1016 -32.71 -10.02 76.53
N LEU A 1017 -32.38 -11.20 77.07
CA LEU A 1017 -32.41 -11.45 78.52
C LEU A 1017 -31.37 -10.60 79.25
N ALA A 1018 -30.17 -10.43 78.70
CA ALA A 1018 -29.14 -9.55 79.28
C ALA A 1018 -29.59 -8.09 79.31
N LEU A 1019 -30.24 -7.60 78.23
CA LEU A 1019 -30.81 -6.25 78.17
C LEU A 1019 -31.95 -6.06 79.17
N LEU A 1020 -32.79 -7.07 79.39
CA LEU A 1020 -33.84 -7.07 80.41
C LEU A 1020 -33.25 -7.07 81.83
N CYS A 1021 -32.20 -7.84 82.08
CA CYS A 1021 -31.49 -7.80 83.37
C CYS A 1021 -30.81 -6.44 83.59
N LEU A 1022 -30.24 -5.84 82.54
CA LEU A 1022 -29.63 -4.51 82.62
C LEU A 1022 -30.67 -3.43 82.90
N SER A 1023 -31.85 -3.49 82.26
CA SER A 1023 -32.93 -2.54 82.51
C SER A 1023 -33.52 -2.71 83.91
N LEU A 1024 -33.69 -3.94 84.40
CA LEU A 1024 -34.06 -4.22 85.79
C LEU A 1024 -33.00 -3.72 86.78
N ALA A 1025 -31.71 -3.91 86.50
CA ALA A 1025 -30.64 -3.38 87.34
C ALA A 1025 -30.63 -1.84 87.37
N ILE A 1026 -30.87 -1.19 86.22
CA ILE A 1026 -31.01 0.27 86.14
C ILE A 1026 -32.25 0.74 86.93
N VAL A 1027 -33.39 0.05 86.81
CA VAL A 1027 -34.59 0.38 87.60
C VAL A 1027 -34.34 0.21 89.10
N CYS A 1028 -33.65 -0.85 89.51
CA CYS A 1028 -33.25 -1.07 90.90
C CYS A 1028 -32.26 0.00 91.38
N LEU A 1029 -31.30 0.41 90.55
CA LEU A 1029 -30.33 1.45 90.87
C LEU A 1029 -31.01 2.82 90.99
N VAL A 1030 -31.92 3.14 90.09
CA VAL A 1030 -32.75 4.37 90.14
C VAL A 1030 -33.65 4.35 91.37
N SER A 1031 -34.27 3.21 91.68
CA SER A 1031 -35.08 3.05 92.90
C SER A 1031 -34.24 3.22 94.16
N HIS A 1032 -33.03 2.64 94.21
CA HIS A 1032 -32.10 2.80 95.33
C HIS A 1032 -31.57 4.22 95.47
N LEU A 1033 -31.26 4.91 94.35
CA LEU A 1033 -30.84 6.31 94.35
C LEU A 1033 -32.00 7.24 94.77
N CYS A 1034 -33.23 6.96 94.34
CA CYS A 1034 -34.43 7.64 94.83
C CYS A 1034 -34.66 7.40 96.33
N HIS A 1035 -34.42 6.18 96.82
CA HIS A 1035 -34.55 5.85 98.25
C HIS A 1035 -33.46 6.53 99.09
N GLN A 1036 -32.23 6.65 98.56
CA GLN A 1036 -31.14 7.38 99.18
C GLN A 1036 -31.41 8.89 99.24
N GLN A 1037 -31.96 9.48 98.17
CA GLN A 1037 -32.39 10.88 98.19
C GLN A 1037 -33.56 11.11 99.16
N ARG A 1038 -34.47 10.14 99.31
CA ARG A 1038 -35.57 10.23 100.30
C ARG A 1038 -35.04 10.16 101.74
N SER A 1039 -34.06 9.29 102.02
CA SER A 1039 -33.39 9.21 103.33
C SER A 1039 -32.44 10.38 103.65
N GLN A 1040 -32.16 11.26 102.68
CA GLN A 1040 -31.47 12.53 102.93
C GLN A 1040 -32.44 13.70 103.14
N HIS A 1041 -33.74 13.50 102.89
CA HIS A 1041 -34.79 14.51 103.10
C HIS A 1041 -35.72 14.24 104.30
N GLU A 1042 -35.65 13.04 104.90
CA GLU A 1042 -36.21 12.66 106.20
C GLU A 1042 -35.09 11.86 106.90
N GLY A 1043 -34.48 12.24 108.03
CA GLY A 1043 -35.17 12.51 109.29
C GLY A 1043 -35.32 11.19 110.04
#